data_AF-A0A8J9SAM5-F1
#
_entry.id   AF-A0A8J9SAM5-F1
#
_cell.length_a   1.000
_cell.length_b   1.000
_cell.length_c   1.000
_cell.angle_alpha   90.00
_cell.angle_beta   90.00
_cell.angle_gamma   90.00
#
_symmetry.space_group_name_H-M   'P 1'
#
loop_
_entity.id
_entity.type
_entity.pdbx_description
1 polymer ?
#
loop_
_entity_poly.entity_id
_entity_poly.type
_entity_poly.pdbx_seq_one_letter_code
_entity_poly.pdbx_strand_id
1 'polypeptide(L)'
;MCLARLFQQQLQRSQGLLPSGPARPSVQKRRIAEKWHVEVDQYQLLAGEVNDRNGRWRSTIAQVIGTCQPTGVSQAFPLLGAAFDLRGYSFLHTPIRILVIWLARTIVPGTLRASMRTSLIARIATCVFFAVLISGAGSQSSSNPPEINSSILLVGPGDYAINGGTSRCMQMVQKAAGNRQSRLMFTPTLFWVDKNFQQRKSVNSQGNVTYYCYSRQAGGVCPQATAADIQGFQSGMAACFKKAIDLGLSTIAVAPHLDDGLGYGGWRNGLLFDPMKKYGNYSYTDIMLNPLADALAQSATSSTKIYFAMQGEMSATVFYFPGSYVKLLPLLRRRLSAGSVSSSNIKLGVSTNFDKLCGCVLQDMVDPSQYLQQFPAAFAPLKSSFDLTSLSTLYSSVDFIGISAYPSLTPNFTTNQIESATQQFDLEVKEFGINLKDLIFNQGKELLWNEYGVGGGSSQDGNTPAKTAAQAAATPFFGVFGAYTRARDPWQTPEVHNYNHYFYRKTLEYLDSRGSCTGCQYRVDGVFIWNDASWDIQAIYPESTTSEGSYRDTYLVNLFNQHNARAIGGSAGSAVSSASVSDAASPAMGPDAAAAAADSSSVPPSTSPPMMASSTSPSTEPSTSSQSASPSSSPSNSPSNSPAVQTYQSNSGPFGGFGGDPFGGGPGGGGPGGGGPGGGGPFGPFRPFGGPFG
;
A
#
# COMPACT_ATOMS: atom_id res chain seq x y z
N MET A 1 5.52 20.17 25.80
CA MET A 1 6.71 21.08 25.78
C MET A 1 6.88 21.92 27.05
N CYS A 2 5.89 22.68 27.57
CA CYS A 2 6.11 23.52 28.77
C CYS A 2 6.55 22.74 30.03
N LEU A 3 5.98 21.56 30.31
CA LEU A 3 6.44 20.72 31.44
C LEU A 3 7.92 20.30 31.30
N ALA A 4 8.40 20.01 30.08
CA ALA A 4 9.80 19.64 29.85
C ALA A 4 10.76 20.79 30.19
N ARG A 5 10.40 22.05 29.88
CA ARG A 5 11.19 23.23 30.28
C ARG A 5 11.17 23.46 31.79
N LEU A 6 10.07 23.19 32.48
CA LEU A 6 10.00 23.24 33.95
C LEU A 6 10.87 22.18 34.62
N PHE A 7 10.89 20.95 34.07
CA PHE A 7 11.76 19.88 34.55
C PHE A 7 13.24 20.23 34.35
N GLN A 8 13.59 20.81 33.19
CA GLN A 8 14.94 21.25 32.88
C GLN A 8 15.42 22.42 33.76
N GLN A 9 14.54 23.36 34.14
CA GLN A 9 14.85 24.43 35.10
C GLN A 9 15.02 23.93 36.55
N GLN A 10 14.28 22.89 36.96
CA GLN A 10 14.50 22.21 38.24
C GLN A 10 15.87 21.52 38.28
N LEU A 11 16.23 20.77 37.23
CA LEU A 11 17.53 20.11 37.07
C LEU A 11 18.73 21.07 37.06
N GLN A 12 18.58 22.28 36.52
CA GLN A 12 19.64 23.30 36.57
C GLN A 12 19.81 23.94 37.95
N ARG A 13 18.77 23.95 38.80
CA ARG A 13 18.86 24.49 40.17
C ARG A 13 19.49 23.52 41.17
N SER A 14 19.35 22.21 40.96
CA SER A 14 19.96 21.20 41.84
C SER A 14 21.46 20.99 41.60
N GLN A 15 22.03 21.50 40.50
CA GLN A 15 23.46 21.42 40.18
C GLN A 15 24.28 22.64 40.65
N GLY A 16 23.64 23.63 41.28
CA GLY A 16 24.27 24.92 41.64
C GLY A 16 25.05 24.97 42.96
N LEU A 17 25.22 23.84 43.66
CA LEU A 17 25.92 23.77 44.95
C LEU A 17 26.88 22.58 44.98
N LEU A 18 28.17 22.83 44.75
CA LEU A 18 29.37 22.17 45.33
C LEU A 18 30.64 22.81 44.71
N PRO A 19 31.74 23.00 45.48
CA PRO A 19 32.90 23.75 45.01
C PRO A 19 33.84 22.94 44.10
N SER A 20 34.55 23.64 43.22
CA SER A 20 35.51 23.07 42.27
C SER A 20 36.88 22.77 42.89
N GLY A 21 37.38 21.56 42.67
CA GLY A 21 38.74 21.13 43.01
C GLY A 21 39.23 20.00 42.07
N PRO A 22 40.49 19.98 41.60
CA PRO A 22 40.91 19.08 40.52
C PRO A 22 41.58 17.79 41.02
N ALA A 23 41.02 16.62 40.70
CA ALA A 23 41.72 15.33 40.79
C ALA A 23 41.12 14.27 39.84
N ARG A 24 41.95 13.26 39.50
CA ARG A 24 41.70 12.21 38.48
C ARG A 24 40.58 11.22 38.85
N PRO A 25 39.93 10.56 37.87
CA PRO A 25 38.84 9.62 38.15
C PRO A 25 39.32 8.26 38.64
N SER A 26 38.62 7.68 39.63
CA SER A 26 38.78 6.29 40.06
C SER A 26 37.43 5.55 40.05
N VAL A 27 37.51 4.22 40.22
CA VAL A 27 36.54 3.17 39.82
C VAL A 27 35.13 3.24 40.47
N GLN A 28 34.88 4.19 41.36
CA GLN A 28 33.70 4.18 42.24
C GLN A 28 32.37 4.63 41.59
N LYS A 29 32.38 5.16 40.36
CA LYS A 29 31.18 5.65 39.67
C LYS A 29 30.29 4.57 39.02
N ARG A 30 30.74 3.31 38.86
CA ARG A 30 29.89 2.24 38.28
C ARG A 30 28.85 1.65 39.26
N ARG A 31 29.24 1.43 40.52
CA ARG A 31 28.39 0.73 41.52
C ARG A 31 27.13 1.49 41.99
N ILE A 32 26.99 2.78 41.64
CA ILE A 32 25.79 3.57 42.00
C ILE A 32 24.74 3.52 40.88
N ALA A 33 25.16 3.44 39.61
CA ALA A 33 24.25 3.30 38.48
C ALA A 33 23.58 1.91 38.44
N GLU A 34 24.35 0.85 38.75
CA GLU A 34 23.84 -0.53 38.78
C GLU A 34 22.84 -0.80 39.90
N LYS A 35 22.82 0.02 40.97
CA LYS A 35 21.87 -0.14 42.08
C LYS A 35 20.52 0.56 41.84
N TRP A 36 20.47 1.56 40.96
CA TRP A 36 19.24 2.30 40.63
C TRP A 36 18.36 1.61 39.58
N HIS A 37 18.91 0.74 38.75
CA HIS A 37 18.10 0.00 37.75
C HIS A 37 17.33 -1.19 38.35
N VAL A 38 17.73 -1.71 39.52
CA VAL A 38 17.09 -2.90 40.11
C VAL A 38 15.81 -2.56 40.90
N GLU A 39 15.68 -1.34 41.44
CA GLU A 39 14.51 -0.93 42.24
C GLU A 39 13.32 -0.42 41.40
N VAL A 40 13.50 -0.15 40.09
CA VAL A 40 12.41 0.28 39.20
C VAL A 40 11.63 -0.92 38.65
N ASP A 41 12.31 -2.02 38.32
CA ASP A 41 11.67 -3.21 37.71
C ASP A 41 10.84 -4.01 38.72
N GLN A 42 11.17 -3.98 40.02
CA GLN A 42 10.35 -4.61 41.06
C GLN A 42 8.98 -3.95 41.27
N TYR A 43 8.80 -2.68 40.87
CA TYR A 43 7.51 -1.99 40.99
C TYR A 43 6.54 -2.27 39.82
N GLN A 44 7.00 -2.84 38.71
CA GLN A 44 6.13 -3.20 37.58
C GLN A 44 5.62 -4.64 37.62
N LEU A 45 6.28 -5.54 38.37
CA LEU A 45 5.86 -6.94 38.49
C LEU A 45 4.75 -7.21 39.53
N LEU A 46 4.44 -6.25 40.41
CA LEU A 46 3.38 -6.37 41.43
C LEU A 46 2.00 -5.83 41.00
N ALA A 47 1.86 -5.41 39.74
CA ALA A 47 0.59 -4.94 39.15
C ALA A 47 -0.04 -5.96 38.17
N GLY A 48 0.53 -7.17 38.07
CA GLY A 48 0.19 -8.18 37.05
C GLY A 48 -0.55 -9.42 37.54
N GLU A 49 -0.84 -9.55 38.83
CA GLU A 49 -1.56 -10.70 39.40
C GLU A 49 -2.72 -10.27 40.31
N VAL A 50 -3.76 -11.13 40.35
CA VAL A 50 -5.08 -11.02 41.00
C VAL A 50 -6.18 -10.49 40.08
N ASN A 51 -6.81 -11.43 39.36
CA ASN A 51 -8.16 -11.26 38.84
C ASN A 51 -8.91 -12.61 38.83
N ASP A 52 -9.37 -13.06 40.01
CA ASP A 52 -10.47 -14.03 40.10
C ASP A 52 -11.39 -13.71 41.29
N ARG A 53 -12.70 -13.92 41.06
CA ARG A 53 -13.83 -13.92 42.02
C ARG A 53 -14.18 -12.67 42.85
N ASN A 54 -15.43 -12.23 42.59
CA ASN A 54 -16.45 -11.82 43.58
C ASN A 54 -16.33 -10.47 44.31
N GLY A 55 -16.89 -9.43 43.67
CA GLY A 55 -18.01 -8.68 44.25
C GLY A 55 -17.75 -7.51 45.22
N ARG A 56 -18.28 -6.33 44.83
CA ARG A 56 -18.53 -5.11 45.65
C ARG A 56 -17.35 -4.54 46.46
N TRP A 57 -17.06 -3.26 46.28
CA TRP A 57 -17.50 -2.20 47.21
C TRP A 57 -17.34 -0.80 46.58
N ARG A 58 -18.11 0.17 47.10
CA ARG A 58 -18.01 1.59 46.74
C ARG A 58 -17.12 2.34 47.73
N SER A 59 -16.68 3.54 47.31
CA SER A 59 -16.08 4.63 48.10
C SER A 59 -14.61 4.50 48.50
N THR A 60 -13.80 5.51 48.14
CA THR A 60 -12.88 6.29 49.01
C THR A 60 -12.09 7.30 48.17
N ILE A 61 -12.73 8.41 47.71
CA ILE A 61 -12.05 9.69 47.40
C ILE A 61 -13.03 10.83 47.72
N ALA A 62 -13.11 11.21 49.00
CA ALA A 62 -13.94 12.32 49.46
C ALA A 62 -13.41 12.95 50.77
N GLN A 63 -12.09 13.16 50.90
CA GLN A 63 -11.55 13.77 52.14
C GLN A 63 -10.22 14.56 52.03
N VAL A 64 -9.94 15.19 50.88
CA VAL A 64 -8.95 16.29 50.82
C VAL A 64 -9.45 17.38 49.87
N ILE A 65 -10.11 18.40 50.43
CA ILE A 65 -10.19 19.83 50.01
C ILE A 65 -11.26 20.43 50.94
N GLY A 66 -10.80 21.13 51.98
CA GLY A 66 -11.69 21.68 53.00
C GLY A 66 -10.91 22.50 54.00
N THR A 67 -10.62 23.76 53.64
CA THR A 67 -10.38 24.95 54.50
C THR A 67 -9.58 25.99 53.71
N CYS A 68 -10.25 27.09 53.32
CA CYS A 68 -9.70 28.44 53.12
C CYS A 68 -10.80 29.32 52.49
N GLN A 69 -11.67 29.90 53.34
CA GLN A 69 -12.38 31.12 52.97
C GLN A 69 -11.49 32.33 53.27
N PRO A 70 -11.67 33.41 52.50
CA PRO A 70 -11.86 34.72 53.11
C PRO A 70 -13.21 35.35 52.73
N THR A 71 -13.60 36.34 53.52
CA THR A 71 -14.92 36.93 53.59
C THR A 71 -15.24 37.99 52.52
N GLY A 72 -16.44 37.89 51.96
CA GLY A 72 -17.38 38.99 51.65
C GLY A 72 -16.95 40.24 50.88
N VAL A 73 -17.49 40.41 49.67
CA VAL A 73 -18.15 41.67 49.21
C VAL A 73 -19.42 41.29 48.43
N SER A 74 -20.47 42.12 48.54
CA SER A 74 -21.83 41.90 48.08
C SER A 74 -22.14 42.43 46.66
N GLN A 75 -23.12 41.77 46.01
CA GLN A 75 -24.10 42.27 45.02
C GLN A 75 -23.64 43.14 43.83
N ALA A 76 -23.85 42.61 42.60
CA ALA A 76 -24.71 43.19 41.55
C ALA A 76 -24.62 42.39 40.22
N PHE A 77 -25.66 42.49 39.38
CA PHE A 77 -25.88 41.90 38.03
C PHE A 77 -26.67 40.59 37.91
N PRO A 78 -27.98 40.69 37.61
CA PRO A 78 -28.70 39.71 36.79
C PRO A 78 -28.71 40.14 35.31
N LEU A 79 -28.47 39.20 34.39
CA LEU A 79 -29.04 39.06 33.02
C LEU A 79 -28.22 38.01 32.23
N LEU A 80 -28.84 37.41 31.21
CA LEU A 80 -28.32 36.31 30.36
C LEU A 80 -28.29 34.91 31.00
N GLY A 81 -29.47 34.43 31.38
CA GLY A 81 -29.77 33.00 31.43
C GLY A 81 -30.87 32.64 30.43
N ALA A 82 -30.53 32.40 29.15
CA ALA A 82 -31.43 31.82 28.15
C ALA A 82 -30.69 31.39 26.86
N ALA A 83 -30.11 30.18 26.86
CA ALA A 83 -29.94 29.25 25.71
C ALA A 83 -28.85 28.20 26.01
N PHE A 84 -29.03 26.99 25.46
CA PHE A 84 -28.10 25.84 25.49
C PHE A 84 -27.91 25.13 26.84
N ASP A 85 -28.73 24.09 27.05
CA ASP A 85 -28.44 22.98 27.96
C ASP A 85 -27.36 22.08 27.31
N LEU A 86 -26.13 22.17 27.83
CA LEU A 86 -24.98 21.36 27.38
C LEU A 86 -24.48 20.44 28.49
N ARG A 87 -25.39 19.64 29.07
CA ARG A 87 -25.07 18.54 29.98
C ARG A 87 -24.37 17.37 29.25
N GLY A 88 -23.09 17.54 28.92
CA GLY A 88 -22.29 16.49 28.27
C GLY A 88 -20.74 16.63 28.29
N TYR A 89 -20.17 17.83 28.37
CA TYR A 89 -18.72 18.04 28.14
C TYR A 89 -17.95 18.54 29.38
N SER A 90 -17.76 17.66 30.37
CA SER A 90 -17.13 18.01 31.66
C SER A 90 -15.60 18.16 31.64
N PHE A 91 -14.89 17.63 30.64
CA PHE A 91 -13.42 17.50 30.68
C PHE A 91 -12.61 18.61 29.99
N LEU A 92 -13.22 19.46 29.16
CA LEU A 92 -12.50 20.47 28.35
C LEU A 92 -12.34 21.84 29.03
N HIS A 93 -13.12 22.16 30.07
CA HIS A 93 -13.16 23.53 30.62
C HIS A 93 -12.02 23.90 31.57
N THR A 94 -11.46 22.94 32.32
CA THR A 94 -10.46 23.23 33.36
C THR A 94 -9.12 23.71 32.80
N PRO A 95 -8.50 23.07 31.78
CA PRO A 95 -7.20 23.51 31.25
C PRO A 95 -7.27 24.89 30.59
N ILE A 96 -8.36 25.16 29.85
CA ILE A 96 -8.56 26.43 29.14
C ILE A 96 -8.74 27.59 30.13
N ARG A 97 -9.52 27.40 31.22
CA ARG A 97 -9.63 28.40 32.29
C ARG A 97 -8.28 28.73 32.92
N ILE A 98 -7.46 27.72 33.21
CA ILE A 98 -6.12 27.91 33.79
C ILE A 98 -5.21 28.71 32.83
N LEU A 99 -5.20 28.37 31.54
CA LEU A 99 -4.38 29.07 30.53
C LEU A 99 -4.79 30.53 30.37
N VAL A 100 -6.09 30.83 30.28
CA VAL A 100 -6.60 32.21 30.16
C VAL A 100 -6.26 33.04 31.41
N ILE A 101 -6.42 32.47 32.61
CA ILE A 101 -6.04 33.12 33.87
C ILE A 101 -4.53 33.38 33.95
N TRP A 102 -3.71 32.44 33.47
CA TRP A 102 -2.24 32.57 33.47
C TRP A 102 -1.76 33.66 32.49
N LEU A 103 -2.28 33.68 31.26
CA LEU A 103 -1.99 34.71 30.26
C LEU A 103 -2.42 36.11 30.73
N ALA A 104 -3.61 36.23 31.33
CA ALA A 104 -4.11 37.49 31.88
C ALA A 104 -3.25 38.02 33.04
N ARG A 105 -2.54 37.15 33.78
CA ARG A 105 -1.63 37.52 34.87
C ARG A 105 -0.19 37.81 34.41
N THR A 106 0.27 37.26 33.29
CA THR A 106 1.67 37.39 32.84
C THR A 106 1.90 38.44 31.76
N ILE A 107 0.90 38.72 30.91
CA ILE A 107 1.09 39.57 29.71
C ILE A 107 0.61 41.02 29.91
N VAL A 108 -0.08 41.33 31.01
CA VAL A 108 -0.69 42.66 31.24
C VAL A 108 0.08 43.43 32.33
N PRO A 109 0.90 44.45 31.98
CA PRO A 109 1.59 45.28 32.96
C PRO A 109 0.62 46.07 33.85
N GLY A 110 1.11 46.46 35.03
CA GLY A 110 0.35 47.18 36.06
C GLY A 110 -0.31 48.49 35.64
N THR A 111 0.11 49.09 34.53
CA THR A 111 -0.21 50.46 34.09
C THR A 111 -1.38 50.62 33.11
N LEU A 112 -1.93 49.53 32.54
CA LEU A 112 -3.06 49.62 31.60
C LEU A 112 -4.39 49.98 32.31
N ARG A 113 -5.09 51.02 31.81
CA ARG A 113 -6.42 51.42 32.27
C ARG A 113 -7.42 50.25 32.19
N ALA A 114 -8.31 50.15 33.17
CA ALA A 114 -9.20 48.99 33.34
C ALA A 114 -10.01 48.62 32.08
N SER A 115 -10.50 49.61 31.33
CA SER A 115 -11.26 49.40 30.08
C SER A 115 -10.44 48.78 28.93
N MET A 116 -9.13 49.02 28.87
CA MET A 116 -8.25 48.36 27.90
C MET A 116 -7.98 46.91 28.29
N ARG A 117 -7.92 46.59 29.58
CA ARG A 117 -7.70 45.21 30.07
C ARG A 117 -8.87 44.30 29.73
N THR A 118 -10.11 44.72 29.98
CA THR A 118 -11.30 43.93 29.59
C THR A 118 -11.40 43.73 28.09
N SER A 119 -11.14 44.76 27.27
CA SER A 119 -11.13 44.63 25.81
C SER A 119 -10.05 43.66 25.30
N LEU A 120 -8.82 43.74 25.84
CA LEU A 120 -7.74 42.84 25.46
C LEU A 120 -7.99 41.39 25.88
N ILE A 121 -8.48 41.17 27.12
CA ILE A 121 -8.82 39.83 27.61
C ILE A 121 -9.98 39.23 26.79
N ALA A 122 -11.00 40.02 26.46
CA ALA A 122 -12.10 39.57 25.59
C ALA A 122 -11.60 39.19 24.19
N ARG A 123 -10.70 39.97 23.59
CA ARG A 123 -10.10 39.65 22.28
C ARG A 123 -9.23 38.39 22.35
N ILE A 124 -8.38 38.24 23.35
CA ILE A 124 -7.55 37.03 23.53
C ILE A 124 -8.43 35.79 23.76
N ALA A 125 -9.44 35.89 24.62
CA ALA A 125 -10.39 34.81 24.87
C ALA A 125 -11.17 34.44 23.60
N THR A 126 -11.60 35.44 22.81
CA THR A 126 -12.26 35.21 21.52
C THR A 126 -11.32 34.52 20.52
N CYS A 127 -10.08 34.97 20.37
CA CYS A 127 -9.10 34.34 19.48
C CYS A 127 -8.76 32.91 19.92
N VAL A 128 -8.61 32.64 21.21
CA VAL A 128 -8.39 31.28 21.74
C VAL A 128 -9.63 30.40 21.53
N PHE A 129 -10.84 30.94 21.74
CA PHE A 129 -12.08 30.20 21.52
C PHE A 129 -12.29 29.87 20.04
N PHE A 130 -12.05 30.82 19.13
CA PHE A 130 -12.05 30.56 17.69
C PHE A 130 -10.96 29.57 17.27
N ALA A 131 -9.74 29.68 17.80
CA ALA A 131 -8.67 28.72 17.51
C ALA A 131 -9.03 27.31 17.98
N VAL A 132 -9.65 27.15 19.16
CA VAL A 132 -10.13 25.85 19.66
C VAL A 132 -11.31 25.33 18.85
N LEU A 133 -12.27 26.17 18.43
CA LEU A 133 -13.38 25.76 17.58
C LEU A 133 -12.92 25.34 16.17
N ILE A 134 -11.97 26.08 15.57
CA ILE A 134 -11.39 25.74 14.27
C ILE A 134 -10.53 24.48 14.36
N SER A 135 -9.80 24.28 15.45
CA SER A 135 -9.04 23.02 15.71
C SER A 135 -9.95 21.84 16.06
N GLY A 136 -11.16 22.10 16.56
CA GLY A 136 -12.18 21.10 16.88
C GLY A 136 -12.98 20.62 15.67
N ALA A 137 -12.87 21.30 14.53
CA ALA A 137 -13.35 20.81 13.23
C ALA A 137 -12.42 19.73 12.65
N GLY A 138 -12.09 18.72 13.48
CA GLY A 138 -11.48 17.48 12.98
C GLY A 138 -12.37 16.93 11.88
N SER A 139 -11.78 16.59 10.73
CA SER A 139 -12.53 16.16 9.55
C SER A 139 -13.52 15.07 9.94
N GLN A 140 -14.82 15.39 9.89
CA GLN A 140 -15.86 14.41 10.13
C GLN A 140 -15.70 13.34 9.06
N SER A 141 -15.13 12.21 9.47
CA SER A 141 -15.04 11.00 8.65
C SER A 141 -16.41 10.79 8.02
N SER A 142 -16.46 10.79 6.68
CA SER A 142 -17.68 10.52 5.92
C SER A 142 -18.44 9.36 6.57
N SER A 143 -19.74 9.53 6.81
CA SER A 143 -20.58 8.44 7.32
C SER A 143 -20.63 7.26 6.34
N ASN A 144 -20.45 7.53 5.05
CA ASN A 144 -20.59 6.54 3.99
C ASN A 144 -19.39 5.59 3.97
N PRO A 145 -19.59 4.27 3.87
CA PRO A 145 -18.50 3.29 3.86
C PRO A 145 -17.47 3.57 2.75
N PRO A 146 -16.21 3.16 2.91
CA PRO A 146 -15.21 3.22 1.85
C PRO A 146 -15.62 2.36 0.65
N GLU A 147 -15.36 2.84 -0.57
CA GLU A 147 -15.61 2.06 -1.79
C GLU A 147 -14.64 0.88 -1.92
N ILE A 148 -15.11 -0.19 -2.57
CA ILE A 148 -14.28 -1.27 -3.11
C ILE A 148 -14.15 -1.10 -4.63
N ASN A 149 -12.94 -0.85 -5.09
CA ASN A 149 -12.68 -0.36 -6.45
C ASN A 149 -11.83 -1.35 -7.25
N SER A 150 -11.73 -1.15 -8.56
CA SER A 150 -10.80 -1.86 -9.44
C SER A 150 -9.38 -1.28 -9.35
N SER A 151 -8.39 -2.10 -9.68
CA SER A 151 -7.02 -1.65 -10.03
C SER A 151 -6.67 -2.01 -11.47
N ILE A 152 -5.72 -1.30 -12.08
CA ILE A 152 -5.22 -1.59 -13.43
C ILE A 152 -3.69 -1.64 -13.40
N LEU A 153 -3.16 -2.86 -13.28
CA LEU A 153 -1.78 -3.22 -13.59
C LEU A 153 -1.48 -2.96 -15.08
N LEU A 154 -0.30 -2.42 -15.35
CA LEU A 154 0.18 -2.16 -16.72
C LEU A 154 1.63 -2.65 -16.83
N VAL A 155 1.85 -3.72 -17.58
CA VAL A 155 3.11 -4.48 -17.65
C VAL A 155 3.87 -4.12 -18.94
N GLY A 156 4.14 -2.82 -19.10
CA GLY A 156 4.95 -2.26 -20.20
C GLY A 156 4.16 -1.68 -21.39
N PRO A 157 4.87 -1.30 -22.48
CA PRO A 157 4.32 -0.53 -23.59
C PRO A 157 3.06 -1.08 -24.26
N GLY A 158 2.88 -2.40 -24.30
CA GLY A 158 1.71 -3.03 -24.91
C GLY A 158 0.39 -2.59 -24.28
N ASP A 159 0.41 -2.16 -23.01
CA ASP A 159 -0.81 -1.79 -22.30
C ASP A 159 -1.18 -0.31 -22.47
N TYR A 160 -0.21 0.60 -22.43
CA TYR A 160 -0.45 2.05 -22.48
C TYR A 160 -0.21 2.69 -23.86
N ALA A 161 0.50 2.04 -24.78
CA ALA A 161 0.75 2.60 -26.12
C ALA A 161 -0.55 2.75 -26.92
N ILE A 162 -0.71 3.90 -27.57
CA ILE A 162 -1.91 4.26 -28.32
C ILE A 162 -1.79 3.74 -29.75
N ASN A 163 -2.66 2.80 -30.10
CA ASN A 163 -2.76 2.21 -31.43
C ASN A 163 -4.19 2.42 -31.95
N GLY A 164 -4.34 3.08 -33.10
CA GLY A 164 -5.68 3.38 -33.66
C GLY A 164 -6.56 4.28 -32.77
N GLY A 165 -5.95 5.16 -31.96
CA GLY A 165 -6.68 6.06 -31.06
C GLY A 165 -7.15 5.43 -29.73
N THR A 166 -6.74 4.19 -29.43
CA THR A 166 -7.03 3.51 -28.17
C THR A 166 -5.79 2.78 -27.63
N SER A 167 -5.80 2.38 -26.37
CA SER A 167 -4.81 1.49 -25.76
C SER A 167 -5.52 0.43 -24.93
N ARG A 168 -4.84 -0.67 -24.58
CA ARG A 168 -5.44 -1.70 -23.72
C ARG A 168 -5.80 -1.13 -22.34
N CYS A 169 -4.99 -0.22 -21.80
CA CYS A 169 -5.31 0.58 -20.60
C CYS A 169 -6.68 1.27 -20.74
N MET A 170 -6.93 1.97 -21.85
CA MET A 170 -8.21 2.65 -22.11
C MET A 170 -9.41 1.67 -22.20
N GLN A 171 -9.19 0.43 -22.66
CA GLN A 171 -10.21 -0.62 -22.70
C GLN A 171 -10.52 -1.16 -21.29
N MET A 172 -9.49 -1.38 -20.47
CA MET A 172 -9.64 -1.81 -19.07
C MET A 172 -10.34 -0.74 -18.25
N VAL A 173 -9.98 0.54 -18.43
CA VAL A 173 -10.69 1.71 -17.88
C VAL A 173 -12.17 1.73 -18.28
N GLN A 174 -12.48 1.45 -19.55
CA GLN A 174 -13.86 1.43 -20.06
C GLN A 174 -14.71 0.33 -19.40
N LYS A 175 -14.13 -0.85 -19.16
CA LYS A 175 -14.78 -1.94 -18.42
C LYS A 175 -14.92 -1.60 -16.93
N ALA A 176 -13.86 -1.08 -16.29
CA ALA A 176 -13.84 -0.69 -14.89
C ALA A 176 -14.88 0.38 -14.56
N ALA A 177 -15.08 1.39 -15.43
CA ALA A 177 -16.13 2.40 -15.24
C ALA A 177 -17.56 1.81 -15.16
N GLY A 178 -17.79 0.60 -15.66
CA GLY A 178 -19.05 -0.13 -15.52
C GLY A 178 -19.34 -0.65 -14.10
N ASN A 179 -18.34 -0.71 -13.21
CA ASN A 179 -18.46 -1.29 -11.86
C ASN A 179 -18.93 -0.27 -10.78
N ARG A 180 -19.76 0.72 -11.19
CA ARG A 180 -20.39 1.75 -10.35
C ARG A 180 -19.49 2.32 -9.23
N GLN A 181 -18.24 2.63 -9.59
CA GLN A 181 -17.20 3.14 -8.70
C GLN A 181 -16.86 4.58 -9.04
N SER A 182 -16.42 5.39 -8.06
CA SER A 182 -15.96 6.76 -8.29
C SER A 182 -14.43 6.89 -8.30
N ARG A 183 -13.72 5.81 -7.95
CA ARG A 183 -12.26 5.71 -7.90
C ARG A 183 -11.76 4.61 -8.83
N LEU A 184 -10.52 4.75 -9.28
CA LEU A 184 -9.80 3.72 -10.02
C LEU A 184 -8.31 3.82 -9.69
N MET A 185 -7.66 2.69 -9.39
CA MET A 185 -6.21 2.64 -9.21
C MET A 185 -5.50 2.20 -10.48
N PHE A 186 -4.34 2.77 -10.74
CA PHE A 186 -3.40 2.35 -11.76
C PHE A 186 -2.10 1.89 -11.10
N THR A 187 -1.63 0.72 -11.49
CA THR A 187 -0.42 0.07 -11.00
C THR A 187 0.56 -0.07 -12.16
N PRO A 188 1.14 1.04 -12.66
CA PRO A 188 2.08 0.99 -13.77
C PRO A 188 3.35 0.27 -13.33
N THR A 189 3.68 -0.81 -14.01
CA THR A 189 4.84 -1.66 -13.75
C THR A 189 5.89 -1.46 -14.82
N LEU A 190 7.04 -0.95 -14.40
CA LEU A 190 8.27 -0.91 -15.21
C LEU A 190 9.26 -1.94 -14.65
N PHE A 191 10.47 -2.00 -15.17
CA PHE A 191 11.42 -3.05 -14.81
C PHE A 191 12.75 -2.49 -14.31
N TRP A 192 13.35 -3.15 -13.32
CA TRP A 192 14.75 -2.97 -12.95
C TRP A 192 15.62 -4.07 -13.58
N VAL A 193 16.89 -3.76 -13.81
CA VAL A 193 17.89 -4.77 -14.17
C VAL A 193 19.02 -4.77 -13.16
N ASP A 194 19.34 -5.95 -12.66
CA ASP A 194 20.51 -6.21 -11.84
C ASP A 194 21.46 -7.15 -12.59
N LYS A 195 22.54 -6.60 -13.17
CA LYS A 195 23.51 -7.39 -13.95
C LYS A 195 24.24 -8.44 -13.10
N ASN A 196 24.23 -8.30 -11.77
CA ASN A 196 24.94 -9.18 -10.86
C ASN A 196 23.98 -10.15 -10.14
N PHE A 197 22.68 -10.19 -10.49
CA PHE A 197 21.68 -11.01 -9.79
C PHE A 197 22.10 -12.47 -9.64
N GLN A 198 22.50 -13.13 -10.73
CA GLN A 198 22.92 -14.53 -10.75
C GLN A 198 24.18 -14.82 -9.91
N GLN A 199 25.00 -13.80 -9.62
CA GLN A 199 26.19 -13.94 -8.78
C GLN A 199 25.84 -13.96 -7.29
N ARG A 200 24.62 -13.52 -6.92
CA ARG A 200 24.13 -13.60 -5.54
C ARG A 200 23.56 -14.99 -5.28
N LYS A 201 24.06 -15.64 -4.22
CA LYS A 201 23.74 -17.04 -3.89
C LYS A 201 22.32 -17.29 -3.36
N SER A 202 21.48 -16.26 -3.25
CA SER A 202 20.08 -16.40 -2.87
C SER A 202 19.19 -15.45 -3.68
N VAL A 203 18.03 -15.95 -4.11
CA VAL A 203 16.96 -15.12 -4.71
C VAL A 203 16.44 -14.04 -3.73
N ASN A 204 16.63 -14.28 -2.43
CA ASN A 204 16.25 -13.41 -1.32
C ASN A 204 17.35 -12.41 -0.90
N SER A 205 18.44 -12.33 -1.67
CA SER A 205 19.41 -11.26 -1.50
C SER A 205 18.80 -9.95 -2.01
N GLN A 206 18.92 -8.88 -1.22
CA GLN A 206 18.35 -7.58 -1.56
C GLN A 206 18.69 -7.18 -3.00
N GLY A 207 17.65 -6.95 -3.80
CA GLY A 207 17.78 -6.57 -5.20
C GLY A 207 18.53 -5.25 -5.29
N ASN A 208 19.43 -5.12 -6.26
CA ASN A 208 20.10 -3.86 -6.54
C ASN A 208 19.69 -3.41 -7.94
N VAL A 209 19.91 -2.14 -8.27
CA VAL A 209 19.59 -1.61 -9.60
C VAL A 209 20.90 -1.29 -10.31
N THR A 210 21.09 -1.86 -11.50
CA THR A 210 22.11 -1.41 -12.45
C THR A 210 21.52 -0.35 -13.37
N TYR A 211 20.30 -0.55 -13.87
CA TYR A 211 19.53 0.40 -14.66
C TYR A 211 18.04 0.01 -14.70
N TYR A 212 17.19 0.87 -15.30
CA TYR A 212 15.75 0.63 -15.50
C TYR A 212 15.39 0.43 -16.97
N CYS A 213 14.28 -0.24 -17.25
CA CYS A 213 13.77 -0.52 -18.59
C CYS A 213 12.23 -0.55 -18.62
N TYR A 214 11.64 -0.29 -19.79
CA TYR A 214 10.18 -0.23 -19.95
C TYR A 214 9.56 -1.52 -20.45
N SER A 215 10.31 -2.37 -21.16
CA SER A 215 9.83 -3.60 -21.75
C SER A 215 10.84 -4.72 -21.56
N ARG A 216 10.37 -5.84 -21.02
CA ARG A 216 11.07 -7.13 -21.07
C ARG A 216 10.77 -7.79 -22.41
N GLN A 217 11.79 -7.93 -23.24
CA GLN A 217 11.73 -8.63 -24.52
C GLN A 217 11.95 -10.13 -24.33
N ALA A 218 11.65 -10.90 -25.37
CA ALA A 218 11.94 -12.33 -25.41
C ALA A 218 13.43 -12.62 -25.11
N GLY A 219 13.72 -13.73 -24.42
CA GLY A 219 15.08 -14.09 -24.01
C GLY A 219 15.61 -13.33 -22.78
N GLY A 220 14.77 -12.60 -22.05
CA GLY A 220 15.20 -11.88 -20.84
C GLY A 220 15.98 -10.59 -21.12
N VAL A 221 15.90 -10.07 -22.35
CA VAL A 221 16.51 -8.80 -22.73
C VAL A 221 15.63 -7.66 -22.24
N CYS A 222 16.17 -6.79 -21.39
CA CYS A 222 15.49 -5.58 -20.96
C CYS A 222 16.37 -4.37 -21.34
N PRO A 223 16.09 -3.68 -22.47
CA PRO A 223 16.91 -2.57 -22.95
C PRO A 223 16.84 -1.38 -22.00
N GLN A 224 17.98 -0.76 -21.71
CA GLN A 224 18.03 0.40 -20.82
C GLN A 224 17.12 1.52 -21.34
N ALA A 225 16.29 2.06 -20.45
CA ALA A 225 15.36 3.15 -20.72
C ALA A 225 16.03 4.34 -21.42
N THR A 226 15.28 4.93 -22.35
CA THR A 226 15.64 6.11 -23.15
C THR A 226 14.66 7.26 -22.89
N ALA A 227 15.00 8.47 -23.35
CA ALA A 227 14.09 9.61 -23.29
C ALA A 227 12.79 9.38 -24.09
N ALA A 228 12.85 8.62 -25.18
CA ALA A 228 11.69 8.28 -25.99
C ALA A 228 10.71 7.36 -25.24
N ASP A 229 11.23 6.38 -24.48
CA ASP A 229 10.39 5.51 -23.66
C ASP A 229 9.67 6.29 -22.56
N ILE A 230 10.39 7.20 -21.88
CA ILE A 230 9.83 8.10 -20.84
C ILE A 230 8.68 8.95 -21.42
N GLN A 231 8.89 9.55 -22.59
CA GLN A 231 7.87 10.38 -23.27
C GLN A 231 6.67 9.55 -23.74
N GLY A 232 6.91 8.35 -24.29
CA GLY A 232 5.86 7.43 -24.74
C GLY A 232 5.00 6.95 -23.57
N PHE A 233 5.63 6.59 -22.45
CA PHE A 233 4.94 6.23 -21.20
C PHE A 233 4.10 7.39 -20.66
N GLN A 234 4.67 8.58 -20.51
CA GLN A 234 3.93 9.77 -20.06
C GLN A 234 2.70 10.02 -20.93
N SER A 235 2.84 9.93 -22.25
CA SER A 235 1.78 10.24 -23.22
C SER A 235 0.67 9.17 -23.22
N GLY A 236 1.04 7.89 -23.15
CA GLY A 236 0.09 6.77 -23.04
C GLY A 236 -0.68 6.77 -21.71
N MET A 237 0.01 7.07 -20.61
CA MET A 237 -0.61 7.22 -19.28
C MET A 237 -1.56 8.42 -19.23
N ALA A 238 -1.19 9.56 -19.84
CA ALA A 238 -2.07 10.73 -19.91
C ALA A 238 -3.38 10.41 -20.65
N ALA A 239 -3.31 9.76 -21.82
CA ALA A 239 -4.50 9.33 -22.54
C ALA A 239 -5.39 8.37 -21.72
N CYS A 240 -4.78 7.46 -20.95
CA CYS A 240 -5.52 6.52 -20.11
C CYS A 240 -6.17 7.19 -18.88
N PHE A 241 -5.45 8.07 -18.18
CA PHE A 241 -6.01 8.87 -17.08
C PHE A 241 -7.13 9.78 -17.57
N LYS A 242 -6.94 10.46 -18.71
CA LYS A 242 -8.00 11.26 -19.34
C LYS A 242 -9.23 10.41 -19.65
N LYS A 243 -9.07 9.21 -20.22
CA LYS A 243 -10.19 8.30 -20.50
C LYS A 243 -10.96 7.91 -19.24
N ALA A 244 -10.30 7.76 -18.10
CA ALA A 244 -10.97 7.47 -16.82
C ALA A 244 -11.81 8.66 -16.35
N ILE A 245 -11.24 9.87 -16.40
CA ILE A 245 -11.90 11.11 -15.98
C ILE A 245 -13.08 11.45 -16.91
N ASP A 246 -12.92 11.27 -18.23
CA ASP A 246 -13.98 11.46 -19.23
C ASP A 246 -15.15 10.48 -19.05
N LEU A 247 -14.93 9.34 -18.36
CA LEU A 247 -15.96 8.38 -17.97
C LEU A 247 -16.55 8.64 -16.58
N GLY A 248 -16.21 9.76 -15.94
CA GLY A 248 -16.78 10.18 -14.66
C GLY A 248 -16.07 9.63 -13.41
N LEU A 249 -14.91 8.97 -13.57
CA LEU A 249 -14.10 8.52 -12.42
C LEU A 249 -13.45 9.74 -11.76
N SER A 250 -14.05 10.18 -10.65
CA SER A 250 -13.67 11.40 -9.91
C SER A 250 -12.30 11.33 -9.22
N THR A 251 -11.83 10.12 -8.92
CA THR A 251 -10.62 9.88 -8.14
C THR A 251 -9.69 8.94 -8.88
N ILE A 252 -8.47 9.38 -9.15
CA ILE A 252 -7.41 8.58 -9.77
C ILE A 252 -6.37 8.25 -8.71
N ALA A 253 -6.15 6.97 -8.45
CA ALA A 253 -5.09 6.48 -7.58
C ALA A 253 -3.95 5.87 -8.42
N VAL A 254 -2.71 5.99 -7.94
CA VAL A 254 -1.52 5.45 -8.61
C VAL A 254 -0.59 4.79 -7.60
N ALA A 255 -0.25 3.53 -7.83
CA ALA A 255 0.70 2.73 -7.04
C ALA A 255 1.78 2.15 -7.98
N PRO A 256 2.88 2.90 -8.24
CA PRO A 256 3.83 2.53 -9.28
C PRO A 256 4.78 1.41 -8.85
N HIS A 257 4.98 0.43 -9.72
CA HIS A 257 5.70 -0.82 -9.48
C HIS A 257 6.97 -0.92 -10.31
N LEU A 258 7.99 -1.60 -9.76
CA LEU A 258 9.08 -2.15 -10.56
C LEU A 258 9.05 -3.68 -10.47
N ASP A 259 9.40 -4.39 -11.54
CA ASP A 259 9.59 -5.85 -11.59
C ASP A 259 10.98 -6.24 -12.13
N ASP A 260 11.40 -7.49 -11.90
CA ASP A 260 12.66 -8.03 -12.40
C ASP A 260 12.65 -8.15 -13.94
N GLY A 261 13.38 -7.25 -14.60
CA GLY A 261 13.47 -7.19 -16.05
C GLY A 261 14.23 -8.35 -16.70
N LEU A 262 15.07 -9.06 -15.94
CA LEU A 262 15.72 -10.30 -16.41
C LEU A 262 14.81 -11.51 -16.13
N GLY A 263 14.02 -11.42 -15.07
CA GLY A 263 13.04 -12.41 -14.63
C GLY A 263 13.70 -13.66 -14.03
N TYR A 264 14.66 -13.41 -13.14
CA TYR A 264 15.20 -14.40 -12.21
C TYR A 264 14.33 -14.56 -10.94
N GLY A 265 13.21 -13.84 -10.87
CA GLY A 265 12.23 -13.95 -9.78
C GLY A 265 12.56 -13.08 -8.57
N GLY A 266 13.38 -12.04 -8.73
CA GLY A 266 13.58 -11.06 -7.66
C GLY A 266 12.26 -10.37 -7.31
N TRP A 267 11.87 -10.38 -6.03
CA TRP A 267 10.63 -9.72 -5.58
C TRP A 267 10.87 -8.25 -5.25
N ARG A 268 9.99 -7.37 -5.74
CA ARG A 268 10.10 -5.90 -5.64
C ARG A 268 10.16 -5.39 -4.20
N ASN A 269 9.58 -6.12 -3.24
CA ASN A 269 9.61 -5.78 -1.82
C ASN A 269 11.02 -5.80 -1.21
N GLY A 270 11.90 -6.66 -1.73
CA GLY A 270 13.33 -6.72 -1.37
C GLY A 270 14.23 -5.81 -2.20
N LEU A 271 13.69 -4.94 -3.06
CA LEU A 271 14.48 -4.10 -3.95
C LEU A 271 15.04 -2.86 -3.23
N LEU A 272 16.36 -2.76 -3.18
CA LEU A 272 17.10 -1.71 -2.49
C LEU A 272 17.68 -0.68 -3.46
N PHE A 273 17.08 0.51 -3.50
CA PHE A 273 17.56 1.65 -4.29
C PHE A 273 17.13 2.99 -3.68
N ASP A 274 17.97 4.01 -3.72
CA ASP A 274 17.53 5.41 -3.49
C ASP A 274 16.73 5.89 -4.73
N PRO A 275 15.46 6.32 -4.59
CA PRO A 275 14.62 6.72 -5.72
C PRO A 275 15.10 7.98 -6.46
N MET A 276 15.95 8.79 -5.84
CA MET A 276 16.54 10.00 -6.45
C MET A 276 17.92 9.76 -7.06
N LYS A 277 18.55 8.60 -6.79
CA LYS A 277 19.84 8.23 -7.38
C LYS A 277 19.66 7.68 -8.80
N LYS A 278 20.61 7.99 -9.67
CA LYS A 278 20.66 7.44 -11.03
C LYS A 278 21.29 6.05 -11.08
N TYR A 279 20.69 5.18 -11.88
CA TYR A 279 21.18 3.84 -12.21
C TYR A 279 21.16 3.71 -13.74
N GLY A 280 22.35 3.60 -14.33
CA GLY A 280 22.54 3.99 -15.73
C GLY A 280 22.29 5.51 -15.90
N ASN A 281 21.48 5.89 -16.87
CA ASN A 281 21.27 7.30 -17.25
C ASN A 281 20.21 8.03 -16.39
N TYR A 282 19.37 7.29 -15.68
CA TYR A 282 18.13 7.79 -15.08
C TYR A 282 17.92 7.28 -13.64
N SER A 283 17.20 8.04 -12.83
CA SER A 283 16.67 7.61 -11.55
C SER A 283 15.27 7.01 -11.68
N TYR A 284 14.79 6.34 -10.64
CA TYR A 284 13.38 5.93 -10.57
C TYR A 284 12.43 7.14 -10.62
N THR A 285 12.84 8.27 -10.04
CA THR A 285 12.10 9.54 -10.16
C THR A 285 11.97 9.99 -11.61
N ASP A 286 13.01 9.81 -12.43
CA ASP A 286 13.02 10.20 -13.85
C ASP A 286 12.14 9.28 -14.73
N ILE A 287 12.20 7.95 -14.52
CA ILE A 287 11.48 6.97 -15.36
C ILE A 287 10.06 6.67 -14.91
N MET A 288 9.74 6.84 -13.62
CA MET A 288 8.42 6.48 -13.08
C MET A 288 7.66 7.71 -12.58
N LEU A 289 8.16 8.35 -11.52
CA LEU A 289 7.35 9.29 -10.75
C LEU A 289 7.09 10.59 -11.48
N ASN A 290 8.10 11.12 -12.18
CA ASN A 290 7.96 12.33 -12.99
C ASN A 290 6.95 12.14 -14.14
N PRO A 291 7.11 11.17 -15.07
CA PRO A 291 6.18 11.02 -16.19
C PRO A 291 4.75 10.72 -15.73
N LEU A 292 4.53 9.98 -14.63
CA LEU A 292 3.19 9.77 -14.07
C LEU A 292 2.58 11.05 -13.48
N ALA A 293 3.36 11.85 -12.75
CA ALA A 293 2.89 13.12 -12.20
C ALA A 293 2.54 14.13 -13.30
N ASP A 294 3.33 14.19 -14.38
CA ASP A 294 3.01 15.07 -15.52
C ASP A 294 1.81 14.57 -16.31
N ALA A 295 1.69 13.25 -16.52
CA ALA A 295 0.54 12.64 -17.18
C ALA A 295 -0.78 12.95 -16.45
N LEU A 296 -0.78 12.89 -15.11
CA LEU A 296 -1.91 13.31 -14.29
C LEU A 296 -2.15 14.82 -14.40
N ALA A 297 -1.13 15.66 -14.27
CA ALA A 297 -1.27 17.12 -14.38
C ALA A 297 -1.86 17.57 -15.73
N GLN A 298 -1.54 16.85 -16.82
CA GLN A 298 -2.10 17.09 -18.16
C GLN A 298 -3.56 16.63 -18.32
N SER A 299 -3.99 15.63 -17.55
CA SER A 299 -5.29 14.96 -17.75
C SER A 299 -6.36 15.36 -16.75
N ALA A 300 -5.94 15.77 -15.55
CA ALA A 300 -6.81 16.00 -14.41
C ALA A 300 -7.47 17.39 -14.41
N THR A 301 -8.75 17.42 -14.03
CA THR A 301 -9.52 18.65 -13.90
C THR A 301 -9.42 19.20 -12.47
N SER A 302 -9.95 20.40 -12.24
CA SER A 302 -9.97 21.00 -10.90
C SER A 302 -10.76 20.21 -9.85
N SER A 303 -11.70 19.33 -10.27
CA SER A 303 -12.47 18.45 -9.39
C SER A 303 -11.87 17.05 -9.22
N THR A 304 -10.90 16.64 -10.06
CA THR A 304 -10.22 15.34 -9.94
C THR A 304 -9.47 15.25 -8.62
N LYS A 305 -9.70 14.16 -7.87
CA LYS A 305 -8.89 13.78 -6.71
C LYS A 305 -7.76 12.84 -7.15
N ILE A 306 -6.57 13.03 -6.59
CA ILE A 306 -5.37 12.26 -6.92
C ILE A 306 -4.82 11.63 -5.66
N TYR A 307 -4.66 10.30 -5.67
CA TYR A 307 -3.92 9.55 -4.65
C TYR A 307 -2.65 9.00 -5.29
N PHE A 308 -1.52 9.63 -5.05
CA PHE A 308 -0.24 9.27 -5.67
C PHE A 308 0.69 8.64 -4.64
N ALA A 309 0.80 7.31 -4.66
CA ALA A 309 1.83 6.63 -3.91
C ALA A 309 3.17 6.77 -4.65
N MET A 310 4.25 6.99 -3.91
CA MET A 310 5.59 7.12 -4.50
C MET A 310 6.21 5.77 -4.90
N GLN A 311 5.57 4.67 -4.52
CA GLN A 311 5.92 3.29 -4.85
C GLN A 311 4.74 2.39 -4.43
N GLY A 312 4.57 1.22 -5.05
CA GLY A 312 3.75 0.11 -4.59
C GLY A 312 4.60 -1.15 -4.37
N GLU A 313 4.35 -1.86 -3.26
CA GLU A 313 5.06 -3.07 -2.79
C GLU A 313 6.59 -3.02 -2.68
N MET A 314 7.24 -1.88 -2.89
CA MET A 314 8.70 -1.74 -2.81
C MET A 314 9.09 -1.22 -1.41
N SER A 315 8.85 -2.02 -0.37
CA SER A 315 9.02 -1.55 1.00
C SER A 315 10.49 -1.28 1.35
N ALA A 316 11.43 -2.15 0.97
CA ALA A 316 12.85 -1.99 1.33
C ALA A 316 13.42 -0.60 0.96
N THR A 317 13.15 -0.09 -0.25
CA THR A 317 13.59 1.27 -0.64
C THR A 317 13.02 2.38 0.26
N VAL A 318 11.76 2.28 0.70
CA VAL A 318 11.15 3.25 1.63
C VAL A 318 11.85 3.23 2.98
N PHE A 319 12.15 2.04 3.51
CA PHE A 319 12.73 1.87 4.83
C PHE A 319 14.24 2.22 4.87
N TYR A 320 14.99 1.95 3.81
CA TYR A 320 16.41 2.30 3.72
C TYR A 320 16.68 3.74 3.23
N PHE A 321 15.78 4.34 2.43
CA PHE A 321 15.96 5.70 1.89
C PHE A 321 14.82 6.69 2.22
N PRO A 322 14.28 6.72 3.46
CA PRO A 322 13.11 7.52 3.81
C PRO A 322 13.32 9.03 3.57
N GLY A 323 14.54 9.53 3.79
CA GLY A 323 14.89 10.93 3.53
C GLY A 323 14.82 11.36 2.07
N SER A 324 14.94 10.43 1.11
CA SER A 324 14.69 10.70 -0.31
C SER A 324 13.20 10.79 -0.61
N TYR A 325 12.38 9.90 -0.03
CA TYR A 325 10.92 9.98 -0.14
C TYR A 325 10.35 11.28 0.48
N VAL A 326 10.88 11.75 1.61
CA VAL A 326 10.50 13.06 2.19
C VAL A 326 10.79 14.21 1.22
N LYS A 327 11.92 14.18 0.49
CA LYS A 327 12.27 15.19 -0.53
C LYS A 327 11.36 15.14 -1.76
N LEU A 328 10.82 13.96 -2.10
CA LEU A 328 9.92 13.79 -3.24
C LEU A 328 8.54 14.42 -3.01
N LEU A 329 8.03 14.44 -1.78
CA LEU A 329 6.71 15.01 -1.45
C LEU A 329 6.47 16.43 -2.02
N PRO A 330 7.31 17.45 -1.74
CA PRO A 330 7.12 18.80 -2.30
C PRO A 330 7.39 18.87 -3.81
N LEU A 331 8.22 17.98 -4.37
CA LEU A 331 8.50 17.93 -5.80
C LEU A 331 7.28 17.41 -6.58
N LEU A 332 6.71 16.30 -6.13
CA LEU A 332 5.53 15.67 -6.75
C LEU A 332 4.28 16.53 -6.58
N ARG A 333 4.05 17.10 -5.39
CA ARG A 333 2.91 18.02 -5.19
C ARG A 333 2.96 19.21 -6.15
N ARG A 334 4.15 19.80 -6.36
CA ARG A 334 4.32 20.91 -7.31
C ARG A 334 4.07 20.49 -8.76
N ARG A 335 4.50 19.29 -9.17
CA ARG A 335 4.30 18.77 -10.54
C ARG A 335 2.82 18.44 -10.80
N LEU A 336 2.15 17.77 -9.86
CA LEU A 336 0.71 17.48 -9.94
C LEU A 336 -0.14 18.76 -9.95
N SER A 337 0.21 19.78 -9.14
CA SER A 337 -0.42 21.10 -9.15
C SER A 337 0.02 22.03 -10.29
N ALA A 338 0.82 21.57 -11.25
CA ALA A 338 1.10 22.34 -12.47
C ALA A 338 -0.06 22.29 -13.48
N GLY A 339 -0.97 21.32 -13.32
CA GLY A 339 -2.25 21.25 -14.02
C GLY A 339 -3.33 22.09 -13.36
N SER A 340 -4.61 21.79 -13.63
CA SER A 340 -5.75 22.49 -13.01
C SER A 340 -6.14 21.98 -11.61
N VAL A 341 -5.43 20.99 -11.06
CA VAL A 341 -5.79 20.30 -9.81
C VAL A 341 -5.41 21.12 -8.58
N SER A 342 -6.40 21.40 -7.72
CA SER A 342 -6.16 22.01 -6.41
C SER A 342 -5.21 21.17 -5.56
N SER A 343 -4.30 21.81 -4.83
CA SER A 343 -3.39 21.14 -3.88
C SER A 343 -4.12 20.37 -2.78
N SER A 344 -5.38 20.74 -2.47
CA SER A 344 -6.27 20.04 -1.53
C SER A 344 -6.79 18.70 -2.06
N ASN A 345 -6.81 18.52 -3.39
CA ASN A 345 -7.27 17.29 -4.05
C ASN A 345 -6.12 16.32 -4.32
N ILE A 346 -4.88 16.70 -3.99
CA ILE A 346 -3.68 15.87 -4.14
C ILE A 346 -3.33 15.26 -2.78
N LYS A 347 -3.34 13.92 -2.74
CA LYS A 347 -2.92 13.08 -1.62
C LYS A 347 -1.66 12.33 -2.04
N LEU A 348 -0.58 12.47 -1.28
CA LEU A 348 0.68 11.77 -1.51
C LEU A 348 0.90 10.70 -0.45
N GLY A 349 1.44 9.54 -0.84
CA GLY A 349 1.58 8.40 0.06
C GLY A 349 2.78 7.52 -0.23
N VAL A 350 2.93 6.50 0.62
CA VAL A 350 3.72 5.30 0.36
C VAL A 350 2.76 4.11 0.40
N SER A 351 2.96 3.12 -0.47
CA SER A 351 2.13 1.91 -0.55
C SER A 351 3.05 0.70 -0.43
N THR A 352 3.11 0.09 0.74
CA THR A 352 4.05 -1.01 1.01
C THR A 352 3.38 -2.37 0.83
N ASN A 353 4.16 -3.44 0.89
CA ASN A 353 3.56 -4.73 1.20
C ASN A 353 2.99 -4.72 2.64
N PHE A 354 2.16 -5.69 3.01
CA PHE A 354 1.68 -5.85 4.39
C PHE A 354 2.74 -6.40 5.36
N ASP A 355 3.78 -7.07 4.83
CA ASP A 355 4.87 -7.65 5.62
C ASP A 355 6.25 -7.53 4.95
N LYS A 356 7.29 -7.97 5.67
CA LYS A 356 8.69 -8.04 5.17
C LYS A 356 9.17 -6.68 4.70
N LEU A 357 8.83 -5.63 5.45
CA LEU A 357 8.96 -4.22 5.08
C LEU A 357 10.40 -3.77 4.88
N CYS A 358 11.35 -4.33 5.63
CA CYS A 358 12.77 -4.08 5.35
C CYS A 358 13.31 -4.86 4.15
N GLY A 359 12.62 -5.91 3.69
CA GLY A 359 13.14 -6.86 2.72
C GLY A 359 14.51 -7.41 3.13
N CYS A 360 14.74 -7.68 4.42
CA CYS A 360 16.10 -7.89 4.97
C CYS A 360 16.27 -9.19 5.77
N VAL A 361 15.18 -9.76 6.32
CA VAL A 361 15.18 -10.99 7.11
C VAL A 361 13.97 -11.85 6.77
N LEU A 362 14.07 -13.17 6.97
CA LEU A 362 12.97 -14.14 6.90
C LEU A 362 12.13 -14.09 5.60
N GLN A 363 12.70 -13.66 4.46
CA GLN A 363 11.94 -13.47 3.22
C GLN A 363 11.24 -14.76 2.74
N ASP A 364 11.91 -15.92 2.88
CA ASP A 364 11.39 -17.25 2.55
C ASP A 364 10.22 -17.72 3.43
N MET A 365 9.94 -17.05 4.54
CA MET A 365 8.92 -17.47 5.49
C MET A 365 7.53 -17.13 4.97
N VAL A 366 6.76 -18.12 4.53
CA VAL A 366 5.41 -17.93 3.97
C VAL A 366 4.35 -17.77 5.06
N ASP A 367 4.50 -18.45 6.20
CA ASP A 367 3.57 -18.38 7.34
C ASP A 367 3.70 -17.02 8.07
N PRO A 368 2.66 -16.16 8.05
CA PRO A 368 2.70 -14.83 8.67
C PRO A 368 2.90 -14.86 10.19
N SER A 369 2.35 -15.88 10.86
CA SER A 369 2.41 -16.09 12.31
C SER A 369 3.84 -16.44 12.74
N GLN A 370 4.48 -17.36 12.02
CA GLN A 370 5.88 -17.71 12.25
C GLN A 370 6.80 -16.52 11.95
N TYR A 371 6.52 -15.79 10.87
CA TYR A 371 7.26 -14.58 10.50
C TYR A 371 7.21 -13.54 11.62
N LEU A 372 6.03 -13.16 12.10
CA LEU A 372 5.86 -12.19 13.18
C LEU A 372 6.48 -12.64 14.51
N GLN A 373 6.47 -13.95 14.81
CA GLN A 373 7.10 -14.48 16.02
C GLN A 373 8.62 -14.34 15.99
N GLN A 374 9.24 -14.53 14.83
CA GLN A 374 10.70 -14.53 14.66
C GLN A 374 11.27 -13.16 14.27
N PHE A 375 10.47 -12.30 13.65
CA PHE A 375 10.91 -11.01 13.12
C PHE A 375 11.60 -10.11 14.16
N PRO A 376 11.08 -9.87 15.37
CA PRO A 376 11.73 -8.96 16.33
C PRO A 376 13.17 -9.40 16.68
N ALA A 377 13.40 -10.70 16.83
CA ALA A 377 14.73 -11.24 17.11
C ALA A 377 15.67 -11.15 15.91
N ALA A 378 15.18 -11.42 14.70
CA ALA A 378 15.94 -11.29 13.46
C ALA A 378 16.25 -9.83 13.09
N PHE A 379 15.33 -8.90 13.40
CA PHE A 379 15.44 -7.49 13.08
C PHE A 379 16.28 -6.69 14.09
N ALA A 380 16.29 -7.08 15.37
CA ALA A 380 17.06 -6.42 16.43
C ALA A 380 18.52 -6.02 16.07
N PRO A 381 19.36 -6.90 15.49
CA PRO A 381 20.73 -6.53 15.10
C PRO A 381 20.81 -5.55 13.91
N LEU A 382 19.76 -5.44 13.09
CA LEU A 382 19.71 -4.57 11.91
C LEU A 382 19.10 -3.20 12.21
N LYS A 383 18.34 -3.05 13.30
CA LYS A 383 17.57 -1.85 13.68
C LYS A 383 18.37 -0.55 13.67
N SER A 384 19.67 -0.60 13.97
CA SER A 384 20.59 0.55 13.95
C SER A 384 21.05 0.99 12.55
N SER A 385 20.79 0.20 11.51
CA SER A 385 21.10 0.54 10.10
C SER A 385 20.04 1.42 9.43
N PHE A 386 18.88 1.63 10.09
CA PHE A 386 17.75 2.40 9.56
C PHE A 386 17.71 3.81 10.16
N ASP A 387 17.42 4.81 9.33
CA ASP A 387 17.10 6.16 9.81
C ASP A 387 15.65 6.24 10.29
N LEU A 388 15.44 5.78 11.53
CA LEU A 388 14.13 5.80 12.20
C LEU A 388 13.54 7.22 12.33
N THR A 389 14.39 8.26 12.35
CA THR A 389 13.93 9.65 12.45
C THR A 389 13.34 10.12 11.12
N SER A 390 14.02 9.84 10.01
CA SER A 390 13.48 10.11 8.68
C SER A 390 12.26 9.23 8.35
N LEU A 391 12.21 7.98 8.83
CA LEU A 391 11.03 7.11 8.69
C LEU A 391 9.80 7.69 9.40
N SER A 392 9.93 8.05 10.69
CA SER A 392 8.86 8.74 11.43
C SER A 392 8.44 10.04 10.73
N THR A 393 9.41 10.82 10.25
CA THR A 393 9.16 12.05 9.48
C THR A 393 8.36 11.78 8.21
N LEU A 394 8.70 10.73 7.45
CA LEU A 394 8.01 10.34 6.23
C LEU A 394 6.55 9.96 6.49
N TYR A 395 6.31 9.04 7.43
CA TYR A 395 4.95 8.56 7.74
C TYR A 395 4.06 9.67 8.33
N SER A 396 4.61 10.62 9.09
CA SER A 396 3.87 11.83 9.51
C SER A 396 3.72 12.88 8.40
N SER A 397 4.51 12.85 7.32
CA SER A 397 4.45 13.83 6.21
C SER A 397 3.60 13.40 5.01
N VAL A 398 3.36 12.11 4.81
CA VAL A 398 2.39 11.61 3.81
C VAL A 398 0.95 11.95 4.20
N ASP A 399 0.04 11.99 3.23
CA ASP A 399 -1.39 12.15 3.46
C ASP A 399 -2.09 10.80 3.71
N PHE A 400 -1.58 9.72 3.12
CA PHE A 400 -2.13 8.37 3.24
C PHE A 400 -1.03 7.30 3.30
N ILE A 401 -1.41 6.13 3.80
CA ILE A 401 -0.61 4.91 3.86
C ILE A 401 -1.36 3.85 3.06
N GLY A 402 -0.72 3.29 2.04
CA GLY A 402 -1.21 2.12 1.33
C GLY A 402 -0.55 0.85 1.88
N ILE A 403 -1.30 -0.25 1.91
CA ILE A 403 -0.75 -1.59 2.01
C ILE A 403 -1.37 -2.51 0.95
N SER A 404 -0.59 -3.46 0.43
CA SER A 404 -1.11 -4.62 -0.29
C SER A 404 -1.65 -5.63 0.73
N ALA A 405 -2.96 -5.62 0.99
CA ALA A 405 -3.56 -6.35 2.10
C ALA A 405 -4.06 -7.73 1.64
N TYR A 406 -3.22 -8.74 1.83
CA TYR A 406 -3.52 -10.14 1.52
C TYR A 406 -3.64 -10.99 2.81
N PRO A 407 -4.75 -10.86 3.58
CA PRO A 407 -4.89 -11.51 4.88
C PRO A 407 -4.92 -13.04 4.75
N SER A 408 -3.93 -13.74 5.29
CA SER A 408 -4.01 -15.20 5.46
C SER A 408 -5.11 -15.53 6.47
N LEU A 409 -6.00 -16.46 6.10
CA LEU A 409 -7.25 -16.75 6.80
C LEU A 409 -7.54 -18.26 6.84
N THR A 410 -8.46 -18.66 7.72
CA THR A 410 -9.13 -19.97 7.65
C THR A 410 -10.39 -19.87 6.78
N PRO A 411 -10.96 -20.97 6.25
CA PRO A 411 -12.20 -20.93 5.46
C PRO A 411 -13.43 -20.35 6.19
N ASN A 412 -13.42 -20.36 7.53
CA ASN A 412 -14.53 -20.00 8.41
C ASN A 412 -14.25 -18.73 9.26
N PHE A 413 -13.37 -17.86 8.77
CA PHE A 413 -12.88 -16.69 9.49
C PHE A 413 -13.99 -15.65 9.84
N THR A 414 -13.82 -14.89 10.91
CA THR A 414 -14.76 -13.84 11.34
C THR A 414 -14.42 -12.46 10.75
N THR A 415 -15.39 -11.55 10.68
CA THR A 415 -15.26 -10.23 10.04
C THR A 415 -14.07 -9.40 10.55
N ASN A 416 -13.67 -9.56 11.82
CA ASN A 416 -12.50 -8.87 12.39
C ASN A 416 -11.13 -9.49 12.01
N GLN A 417 -11.10 -10.66 11.39
CA GLN A 417 -9.87 -11.26 10.84
C GLN A 417 -9.52 -10.70 9.46
N ILE A 418 -10.46 -10.04 8.76
CA ILE A 418 -10.20 -9.36 7.47
C ILE A 418 -9.04 -8.35 7.57
N GLU A 419 -8.87 -7.69 8.72
CA GLU A 419 -7.78 -6.74 8.96
C GLU A 419 -6.46 -7.40 9.44
N SER A 420 -6.30 -8.72 9.39
CA SER A 420 -5.09 -9.41 9.87
C SER A 420 -3.81 -8.94 9.16
N ALA A 421 -3.87 -8.66 7.85
CA ALA A 421 -2.77 -8.04 7.11
C ALA A 421 -2.43 -6.63 7.63
N THR A 422 -3.42 -5.84 8.08
CA THR A 422 -3.18 -4.54 8.71
C THR A 422 -2.61 -4.68 10.12
N GLN A 423 -3.02 -5.71 10.87
CA GLN A 423 -2.46 -6.03 12.19
C GLN A 423 -0.98 -6.45 12.08
N GLN A 424 -0.64 -7.29 11.09
CA GLN A 424 0.74 -7.66 10.78
C GLN A 424 1.59 -6.45 10.41
N PHE A 425 1.05 -5.57 9.55
CA PHE A 425 1.70 -4.32 9.18
C PHE A 425 1.95 -3.40 10.39
N ASP A 426 0.97 -3.19 11.28
CA ASP A 426 1.14 -2.40 12.53
C ASP A 426 2.24 -2.99 13.43
N LEU A 427 2.25 -4.31 13.60
CA LEU A 427 3.26 -5.00 14.40
C LEU A 427 4.66 -4.81 13.83
N GLU A 428 4.83 -4.86 12.51
CA GLU A 428 6.13 -4.65 11.88
C GLU A 428 6.57 -3.17 11.89
N VAL A 429 5.72 -2.21 11.49
CA VAL A 429 6.10 -0.78 11.50
C VAL A 429 6.40 -0.26 12.91
N LYS A 430 5.80 -0.85 13.93
CA LYS A 430 6.10 -0.57 15.35
C LYS A 430 7.55 -0.86 15.72
N GLU A 431 8.18 -1.86 15.11
CA GLU A 431 9.62 -2.09 15.31
C GLU A 431 10.49 -0.96 14.74
N PHE A 432 10.00 -0.20 13.76
CA PHE A 432 10.65 1.02 13.27
C PHE A 432 10.26 2.29 14.05
N GLY A 433 9.51 2.15 15.15
CA GLY A 433 9.05 3.27 15.98
C GLY A 433 7.85 4.03 15.42
N ILE A 434 7.14 3.45 14.44
CA ILE A 434 5.93 4.03 13.85
C ILE A 434 4.70 3.49 14.58
N ASN A 435 3.74 4.35 14.93
CA ASN A 435 2.47 3.95 15.54
C ASN A 435 1.34 4.17 14.52
N LEU A 436 0.87 3.09 13.87
CA LEU A 436 -0.11 3.19 12.80
C LEU A 436 -1.46 3.74 13.31
N LYS A 437 -1.86 3.33 14.52
CA LYS A 437 -3.10 3.80 15.15
C LYS A 437 -3.05 5.31 15.44
N ASP A 438 -1.92 5.83 15.92
CA ASP A 438 -1.74 7.26 16.10
C ASP A 438 -1.83 8.03 14.76
N LEU A 439 -1.18 7.50 13.72
CA LEU A 439 -1.24 8.09 12.38
C LEU A 439 -2.69 8.16 11.86
N ILE A 440 -3.44 7.05 11.92
CA ILE A 440 -4.81 6.97 11.40
C ILE A 440 -5.79 7.81 12.26
N PHE A 441 -5.81 7.59 13.58
CA PHE A 441 -6.85 8.12 14.44
C PHE A 441 -6.55 9.52 15.00
N ASN A 442 -5.28 9.85 15.26
CA ASN A 442 -4.89 11.14 15.86
C ASN A 442 -4.30 12.12 14.83
N GLN A 443 -3.52 11.63 13.85
CA GLN A 443 -2.93 12.47 12.78
C GLN A 443 -3.77 12.50 11.49
N GLY A 444 -4.91 11.79 11.45
CA GLY A 444 -5.87 11.82 10.36
C GLY A 444 -5.37 11.24 9.03
N LYS A 445 -4.35 10.36 9.06
CA LYS A 445 -3.89 9.66 7.85
C LYS A 445 -4.97 8.72 7.33
N GLU A 446 -5.09 8.64 6.01
CA GLU A 446 -5.97 7.66 5.36
C GLU A 446 -5.24 6.32 5.21
N LEU A 447 -5.91 5.20 5.50
CA LEU A 447 -5.38 3.85 5.25
C LEU A 447 -6.06 3.27 4.00
N LEU A 448 -5.28 2.89 3.00
CA LEU A 448 -5.77 2.26 1.77
C LEU A 448 -5.28 0.81 1.68
N TRP A 449 -6.16 -0.09 1.27
CA TRP A 449 -5.74 -1.40 0.74
C TRP A 449 -5.60 -1.24 -0.77
N ASN A 450 -4.39 -0.91 -1.22
CA ASN A 450 -4.08 -0.62 -2.63
C ASN A 450 -4.04 -1.87 -3.51
N GLU A 451 -3.79 -3.02 -2.89
CA GLU A 451 -4.04 -4.32 -3.49
C GLU A 451 -4.80 -5.15 -2.47
N TYR A 452 -5.79 -5.87 -2.94
CA TYR A 452 -6.69 -6.65 -2.09
C TYR A 452 -7.36 -7.74 -2.90
N GLY A 453 -7.58 -8.90 -2.29
CA GLY A 453 -8.35 -9.98 -2.89
C GLY A 453 -7.81 -11.36 -2.53
N VAL A 454 -8.39 -12.37 -3.15
CA VAL A 454 -7.91 -13.75 -3.13
C VAL A 454 -7.76 -14.24 -4.56
N GLY A 455 -6.59 -14.77 -4.90
CA GLY A 455 -6.31 -15.26 -6.26
C GLY A 455 -6.75 -16.70 -6.50
N GLY A 456 -6.94 -17.49 -5.43
CA GLY A 456 -7.32 -18.90 -5.53
C GLY A 456 -6.19 -19.80 -6.05
N GLY A 457 -4.93 -19.35 -6.02
CA GLY A 457 -3.78 -20.20 -6.30
C GLY A 457 -3.35 -20.98 -5.05
N SER A 458 -2.63 -22.08 -5.25
CA SER A 458 -2.02 -22.87 -4.16
C SER A 458 -0.50 -23.00 -4.28
N SER A 459 0.10 -22.29 -5.24
CA SER A 459 1.54 -22.30 -5.51
C SER A 459 2.05 -20.92 -5.95
N GLN A 460 3.29 -20.60 -5.57
CA GLN A 460 3.94 -19.32 -5.88
C GLN A 460 4.22 -19.11 -7.37
N ASP A 461 4.36 -20.19 -8.14
CA ASP A 461 4.58 -20.12 -9.59
C ASP A 461 3.31 -19.71 -10.38
N GLY A 462 2.16 -19.62 -9.69
CA GLY A 462 0.87 -19.26 -10.25
C GLY A 462 0.36 -20.18 -11.35
N ASN A 463 0.73 -21.46 -11.32
CA ASN A 463 0.22 -22.48 -12.25
C ASN A 463 -0.73 -23.50 -11.59
N THR A 464 -0.86 -23.52 -10.25
CA THR A 464 -1.71 -24.50 -9.54
C THR A 464 -2.95 -23.85 -8.95
N PRO A 465 -4.15 -24.04 -9.54
CA PRO A 465 -5.41 -23.68 -8.91
C PRO A 465 -5.57 -24.39 -7.55
N ALA A 466 -6.07 -23.67 -6.54
CA ALA A 466 -6.53 -24.25 -5.29
C ALA A 466 -7.69 -25.22 -5.56
N LYS A 467 -7.71 -26.32 -4.81
CA LYS A 467 -8.75 -27.35 -4.89
C LYS A 467 -9.74 -27.28 -3.73
N THR A 468 -9.33 -26.69 -2.62
CA THR A 468 -10.10 -26.52 -1.38
C THR A 468 -10.07 -25.07 -0.91
N ALA A 469 -11.08 -24.65 -0.15
CA ALA A 469 -11.14 -23.33 0.46
C ALA A 469 -9.92 -23.06 1.36
N ALA A 470 -9.43 -24.08 2.08
CA ALA A 470 -8.27 -23.95 2.95
C ALA A 470 -6.99 -23.54 2.18
N GLN A 471 -6.79 -24.08 0.97
CA GLN A 471 -5.67 -23.70 0.11
C GLN A 471 -5.79 -22.25 -0.37
N ALA A 472 -6.98 -21.82 -0.80
CA ALA A 472 -7.21 -20.44 -1.24
C ALA A 472 -7.11 -19.42 -0.10
N ALA A 473 -7.51 -19.81 1.12
CA ALA A 473 -7.52 -18.96 2.30
C ALA A 473 -6.12 -18.76 2.92
N ALA A 474 -5.26 -19.77 2.87
CA ALA A 474 -3.92 -19.71 3.45
C ALA A 474 -2.99 -18.71 2.73
N THR A 475 -3.08 -18.62 1.40
CA THR A 475 -2.21 -17.79 0.56
C THR A 475 -3.01 -16.99 -0.48
N PRO A 476 -3.77 -15.95 -0.08
CA PRO A 476 -4.63 -15.21 -1.01
C PRO A 476 -3.85 -14.36 -2.04
N PHE A 477 -2.58 -14.06 -1.75
CA PHE A 477 -1.61 -13.50 -2.67
C PHE A 477 -1.06 -14.50 -3.70
N PHE A 478 -1.50 -15.77 -3.68
CA PHE A 478 -1.34 -16.70 -4.78
C PHE A 478 -2.62 -16.76 -5.61
N GLY A 479 -2.44 -16.71 -6.92
CA GLY A 479 -3.48 -16.85 -7.94
C GLY A 479 -2.94 -17.68 -9.10
N VAL A 480 -3.73 -17.78 -10.15
CA VAL A 480 -3.36 -18.51 -11.37
C VAL A 480 -3.20 -17.49 -12.48
N PHE A 481 -1.96 -17.31 -12.95
CA PHE A 481 -1.62 -16.28 -13.93
C PHE A 481 -2.19 -16.57 -15.33
N GLY A 482 -2.12 -15.58 -16.22
CA GLY A 482 -2.43 -15.74 -17.65
C GLY A 482 -3.92 -15.70 -17.99
N ALA A 483 -4.22 -16.01 -19.26
CA ALA A 483 -5.58 -15.92 -19.78
C ALA A 483 -6.49 -17.04 -19.28
N TYR A 484 -7.78 -16.72 -19.16
CA TYR A 484 -8.80 -17.67 -18.72
C TYR A 484 -8.83 -18.93 -19.60
N THR A 485 -8.70 -20.07 -18.94
CA THR A 485 -9.01 -21.39 -19.50
C THR A 485 -9.68 -22.20 -18.40
N ARG A 486 -10.52 -23.18 -18.76
CA ARG A 486 -11.24 -23.99 -17.78
C ARG A 486 -10.29 -24.69 -16.80
N ALA A 487 -9.12 -25.13 -17.27
CA ALA A 487 -8.13 -25.82 -16.46
C ALA A 487 -7.37 -24.90 -15.46
N ARG A 488 -7.38 -23.58 -15.66
CA ARG A 488 -6.67 -22.58 -14.83
C ARG A 488 -7.59 -21.79 -13.91
N ASP A 489 -8.84 -22.20 -13.79
CA ASP A 489 -9.87 -21.46 -13.07
C ASP A 489 -10.12 -22.08 -11.69
N PRO A 490 -9.62 -21.46 -10.60
CA PRO A 490 -9.77 -22.01 -9.27
C PRO A 490 -11.21 -21.91 -8.76
N TRP A 491 -12.05 -21.09 -9.39
CA TRP A 491 -13.42 -20.82 -8.97
C TRP A 491 -14.43 -21.89 -9.42
N GLN A 492 -13.96 -23.03 -9.96
CA GLN A 492 -14.83 -24.10 -10.46
C GLN A 492 -15.27 -25.10 -9.41
N THR A 493 -14.47 -25.32 -8.36
CA THR A 493 -14.92 -26.17 -7.26
C THR A 493 -15.92 -25.36 -6.43
N PRO A 494 -17.10 -25.90 -6.09
CA PRO A 494 -18.07 -25.18 -5.26
C PRO A 494 -17.49 -24.72 -3.93
N GLU A 495 -16.50 -25.44 -3.38
CA GLU A 495 -15.83 -25.08 -2.14
C GLU A 495 -15.00 -23.78 -2.27
N VAL A 496 -14.13 -23.68 -3.28
CA VAL A 496 -13.28 -22.50 -3.51
C VAL A 496 -14.12 -21.31 -4.01
N HIS A 497 -15.16 -21.58 -4.80
CA HIS A 497 -16.13 -20.56 -5.24
C HIS A 497 -16.91 -19.95 -4.07
N ASN A 498 -17.48 -20.78 -3.20
CA ASN A 498 -18.18 -20.33 -2.00
C ASN A 498 -17.24 -19.59 -1.03
N TYR A 499 -15.97 -20.00 -0.93
CA TYR A 499 -14.97 -19.26 -0.15
C TYR A 499 -14.71 -17.86 -0.71
N ASN A 500 -14.59 -17.71 -2.04
CA ASN A 500 -14.45 -16.39 -2.67
C ASN A 500 -15.67 -15.49 -2.38
N HIS A 501 -16.88 -16.05 -2.44
CA HIS A 501 -18.12 -15.34 -2.07
C HIS A 501 -18.14 -14.94 -0.59
N TYR A 502 -17.72 -15.83 0.30
CA TYR A 502 -17.62 -15.57 1.74
C TYR A 502 -16.58 -14.49 2.04
N PHE A 503 -15.39 -14.57 1.42
CA PHE A 503 -14.30 -13.62 1.54
C PHE A 503 -14.79 -12.19 1.29
N TYR A 504 -15.34 -11.94 0.10
CA TYR A 504 -15.81 -10.61 -0.26
C TYR A 504 -17.07 -10.18 0.50
N ARG A 505 -18.00 -11.08 0.89
CA ARG A 505 -19.09 -10.73 1.82
C ARG A 505 -18.54 -10.18 3.13
N LYS A 506 -17.53 -10.85 3.73
CA LYS A 506 -16.90 -10.38 4.97
C LYS A 506 -16.07 -9.11 4.79
N THR A 507 -15.42 -8.92 3.65
CA THR A 507 -14.81 -7.63 3.30
C THR A 507 -15.86 -6.52 3.36
N LEU A 508 -17.01 -6.69 2.71
CA LEU A 508 -18.05 -5.65 2.68
C LEU A 508 -18.71 -5.41 4.04
N GLU A 509 -18.91 -6.44 4.86
CA GLU A 509 -19.33 -6.27 6.26
C GLU A 509 -18.33 -5.41 7.05
N TYR A 510 -17.02 -5.65 6.88
CA TYR A 510 -15.97 -4.87 7.51
C TYR A 510 -16.01 -3.39 7.04
N LEU A 511 -16.12 -3.16 5.73
CA LEU A 511 -16.21 -1.81 5.15
C LEU A 511 -17.49 -1.06 5.55
N ASP A 512 -18.66 -1.72 5.52
CA ASP A 512 -19.94 -1.15 6.01
C ASP A 512 -19.84 -0.76 7.49
N SER A 513 -19.12 -1.53 8.32
CA SER A 513 -18.83 -1.16 9.72
C SER A 513 -17.76 -0.08 9.89
N ARG A 514 -17.03 0.30 8.82
CA ARG A 514 -15.84 1.17 8.86
C ARG A 514 -14.73 0.67 9.80
N GLY A 515 -14.68 -0.64 10.05
CA GLY A 515 -13.82 -1.24 11.09
C GLY A 515 -14.30 -1.04 12.53
N SER A 516 -15.57 -0.65 12.75
CA SER A 516 -16.19 -0.61 14.08
C SER A 516 -16.84 -1.94 14.49
N CYS A 517 -16.57 -3.02 13.75
CA CYS A 517 -16.98 -4.37 14.09
C CYS A 517 -16.33 -4.88 15.39
N THR A 518 -16.97 -5.83 16.08
CA THR A 518 -16.48 -6.35 17.35
C THR A 518 -15.09 -6.97 17.18
N GLY A 519 -14.08 -6.42 17.87
CA GLY A 519 -12.69 -6.87 17.80
C GLY A 519 -11.86 -6.27 16.67
N CYS A 520 -12.46 -5.45 15.80
CA CYS A 520 -11.76 -4.68 14.77
C CYS A 520 -11.02 -3.49 15.38
N GLN A 521 -9.89 -3.09 14.80
CA GLN A 521 -8.95 -2.13 15.40
C GLN A 521 -8.52 -1.00 14.46
N TYR A 522 -8.74 -1.14 13.16
CA TYR A 522 -8.37 -0.16 12.14
C TYR A 522 -9.59 0.32 11.37
N ARG A 523 -9.55 1.54 10.82
CA ARG A 523 -10.44 1.94 9.73
C ARG A 523 -9.69 1.81 8.41
N VAL A 524 -10.44 1.62 7.33
CA VAL A 524 -9.93 1.68 5.95
C VAL A 524 -10.72 2.74 5.20
N ASP A 525 -10.02 3.55 4.41
CA ASP A 525 -10.55 4.72 3.71
C ASP A 525 -10.73 4.48 2.19
N GLY A 526 -10.27 3.32 1.69
CA GLY A 526 -10.54 2.79 0.35
C GLY A 526 -9.89 1.42 0.12
N VAL A 527 -10.54 0.57 -0.67
CA VAL A 527 -10.03 -0.74 -1.10
C VAL A 527 -9.94 -0.79 -2.61
N PHE A 528 -8.90 -1.42 -3.15
CA PHE A 528 -8.67 -1.64 -4.57
C PHE A 528 -8.37 -3.13 -4.80
N ILE A 529 -9.28 -3.80 -5.52
CA ILE A 529 -9.16 -5.21 -5.88
C ILE A 529 -7.98 -5.37 -6.83
N TRP A 530 -7.13 -6.37 -6.61
CA TRP A 530 -6.13 -6.78 -7.60
C TRP A 530 -6.84 -7.42 -8.78
N ASN A 531 -6.75 -6.82 -9.97
CA ASN A 531 -7.49 -7.28 -11.15
C ASN A 531 -6.60 -8.00 -12.18
N ASP A 532 -5.46 -8.60 -11.81
CA ASP A 532 -4.72 -9.46 -12.74
C ASP A 532 -5.24 -10.90 -12.72
N ALA A 533 -5.16 -11.58 -13.86
CA ALA A 533 -5.47 -13.01 -14.06
C ALA A 533 -6.66 -13.54 -13.23
N SER A 534 -6.48 -14.59 -12.41
CA SER A 534 -7.58 -15.19 -11.63
C SER A 534 -8.14 -14.30 -10.51
N TRP A 535 -7.43 -13.26 -10.08
CA TRP A 535 -7.96 -12.27 -9.15
C TRP A 535 -8.95 -11.31 -9.84
N ASP A 536 -8.96 -11.22 -11.18
CA ASP A 536 -9.87 -10.38 -11.96
C ASP A 536 -11.31 -10.93 -12.02
N ILE A 537 -11.92 -11.09 -10.86
CA ILE A 537 -13.33 -11.48 -10.72
C ILE A 537 -14.31 -10.46 -11.31
N GLN A 538 -13.83 -9.28 -11.72
CA GLN A 538 -14.60 -8.27 -12.44
C GLN A 538 -14.47 -8.42 -13.98
N ALA A 539 -13.47 -9.19 -14.46
CA ALA A 539 -13.05 -9.34 -15.85
C ALA A 539 -12.84 -8.01 -16.59
N ILE A 540 -12.13 -7.07 -15.96
CA ILE A 540 -11.77 -5.80 -16.62
C ILE A 540 -10.67 -6.00 -17.67
N TYR A 541 -9.86 -7.06 -17.60
CA TYR A 541 -8.84 -7.36 -18.59
C TYR A 541 -9.44 -8.08 -19.80
N PRO A 542 -8.83 -7.98 -20.99
CA PRO A 542 -9.20 -8.81 -22.13
C PRO A 542 -9.02 -10.31 -21.83
N GLU A 543 -7.88 -10.69 -21.24
CA GLU A 543 -7.47 -12.08 -21.00
C GLU A 543 -8.34 -12.81 -19.97
N SER A 544 -9.05 -12.09 -19.11
CA SER A 544 -9.99 -12.64 -18.11
C SER A 544 -11.26 -13.21 -18.73
N THR A 545 -11.49 -13.05 -20.03
CA THR A 545 -12.61 -13.62 -20.79
C THR A 545 -12.10 -14.21 -22.10
N THR A 546 -12.27 -15.51 -22.30
CA THR A 546 -11.91 -16.21 -23.55
C THR A 546 -13.12 -16.98 -24.10
N SER A 547 -12.93 -17.73 -25.18
CA SER A 547 -13.96 -18.65 -25.69
C SER A 547 -14.30 -19.81 -24.74
N GLU A 548 -13.48 -20.07 -23.72
CA GLU A 548 -13.73 -21.14 -22.73
C GLU A 548 -14.63 -20.70 -21.56
N GLY A 549 -14.74 -19.39 -21.31
CA GLY A 549 -15.43 -18.81 -20.15
C GLY A 549 -14.78 -17.50 -19.68
N SER A 550 -14.90 -17.20 -18.38
CA SER A 550 -14.31 -16.01 -17.78
C SER A 550 -14.11 -16.16 -16.27
N TYR A 551 -13.11 -15.48 -15.71
CA TYR A 551 -12.95 -15.30 -14.25
C TYR A 551 -14.07 -14.45 -13.63
N ARG A 552 -14.93 -13.81 -14.46
CA ARG A 552 -15.98 -12.89 -14.01
C ARG A 552 -17.01 -13.55 -13.09
N ASP A 553 -17.02 -13.14 -11.83
CA ASP A 553 -18.09 -13.47 -10.92
C ASP A 553 -19.18 -12.38 -10.92
N THR A 554 -20.32 -12.70 -11.54
CA THR A 554 -21.43 -11.73 -11.68
C THR A 554 -22.16 -11.47 -10.36
N TYR A 555 -22.12 -12.41 -9.39
CA TYR A 555 -22.69 -12.17 -8.06
C TYR A 555 -21.85 -11.13 -7.31
N LEU A 556 -20.53 -11.31 -7.28
CA LEU A 556 -19.61 -10.38 -6.62
C LEU A 556 -19.60 -9.00 -7.27
N VAL A 557 -19.59 -8.90 -8.61
CA VAL A 557 -19.70 -7.60 -9.29
C VAL A 557 -21.00 -6.87 -8.93
N ASN A 558 -22.13 -7.58 -8.87
CA ASN A 558 -23.39 -6.97 -8.43
C ASN A 558 -23.35 -6.53 -6.96
N LEU A 559 -22.69 -7.30 -6.09
CA LEU A 559 -22.52 -6.98 -4.67
C LEU A 559 -21.64 -5.72 -4.48
N PHE A 560 -20.53 -5.60 -5.22
CA PHE A 560 -19.68 -4.41 -5.25
C PHE A 560 -20.44 -3.18 -5.76
N ASN A 561 -21.19 -3.32 -6.85
CA ASN A 561 -22.03 -2.25 -7.40
C ASN A 561 -23.06 -1.75 -6.39
N GLN A 562 -23.66 -2.64 -5.59
CA GLN A 562 -24.60 -2.28 -4.53
C GLN A 562 -23.92 -1.64 -3.32
N HIS A 563 -22.68 -2.02 -3.00
CA HIS A 563 -21.89 -1.39 -1.94
C HIS A 563 -21.44 0.02 -2.31
N ASN A 564 -20.77 0.17 -3.46
CA ASN A 564 -20.30 1.47 -3.95
C ASN A 564 -21.44 2.46 -4.18
N ALA A 565 -22.64 1.99 -4.53
CA ALA A 565 -23.85 2.80 -4.56
C ALA A 565 -24.12 3.56 -3.24
N ARG A 566 -23.95 2.89 -2.09
CA ARG A 566 -24.14 3.48 -0.75
C ARG A 566 -22.98 4.40 -0.40
N ALA A 567 -21.75 3.97 -0.69
CA ALA A 567 -20.53 4.73 -0.46
C ALA A 567 -20.55 6.10 -1.17
N ILE A 568 -20.90 6.11 -2.46
CA ILE A 568 -20.95 7.31 -3.31
C ILE A 568 -22.20 8.14 -3.00
N GLY A 569 -23.38 7.50 -2.92
CA GLY A 569 -24.68 8.19 -2.94
C GLY A 569 -25.08 8.89 -1.64
N GLY A 570 -24.34 8.71 -0.54
CA GLY A 570 -24.61 9.34 0.77
C GLY A 570 -26.01 9.11 1.34
N SER A 571 -26.75 8.16 0.77
CA SER A 571 -28.16 8.00 1.01
C SER A 571 -28.37 7.10 2.23
N ALA A 572 -28.84 7.68 3.33
CA ALA A 572 -29.30 6.97 4.53
C ALA A 572 -30.58 6.14 4.30
N GLY A 573 -30.87 5.76 3.06
CA GLY A 573 -32.04 4.99 2.65
C GLY A 573 -31.74 3.50 2.73
N SER A 574 -32.30 2.86 3.76
CA SER A 574 -32.30 1.41 4.00
C SER A 574 -30.96 0.71 3.76
N ALA A 575 -30.23 0.46 4.86
CA ALA A 575 -29.28 -0.64 4.90
C ALA A 575 -29.93 -1.88 4.27
N VAL A 576 -29.21 -2.57 3.38
CA VAL A 576 -29.66 -3.85 2.83
C VAL A 576 -29.98 -4.72 4.05
N SER A 577 -31.27 -5.00 4.27
CA SER A 577 -31.79 -5.59 5.50
C SER A 577 -31.42 -7.05 5.54
N SER A 578 -30.12 -7.30 5.79
CA SER A 578 -29.38 -8.56 5.66
C SER A 578 -30.13 -9.52 4.75
N ALA A 579 -30.25 -9.13 3.47
CA ALA A 579 -31.23 -9.72 2.59
C ALA A 579 -31.02 -11.23 2.64
N SER A 580 -32.02 -11.93 3.13
CA SER A 580 -32.06 -13.38 3.10
C SER A 580 -32.33 -13.82 1.66
N VAL A 581 -31.33 -13.58 0.80
CA VAL A 581 -30.56 -14.70 0.26
C VAL A 581 -30.49 -15.69 1.42
N SER A 582 -31.44 -16.62 1.43
CA SER A 582 -31.38 -17.75 2.34
C SER A 582 -29.94 -18.22 2.26
N ASP A 583 -29.28 -18.37 3.40
CA ASP A 583 -28.07 -19.17 3.41
C ASP A 583 -28.55 -20.53 2.89
N ALA A 584 -28.32 -20.77 1.60
CA ALA A 584 -28.47 -22.05 0.95
C ALA A 584 -27.33 -22.84 1.58
N ALA A 585 -27.67 -23.45 2.71
CA ALA A 585 -26.91 -23.30 3.96
C ALA A 585 -25.42 -23.28 3.68
N SER A 586 -24.70 -22.18 4.02
CA SER A 586 -23.23 -22.07 3.89
C SER A 586 -22.66 -23.45 4.17
N PRO A 587 -22.25 -24.21 3.13
CA PRO A 587 -22.35 -25.67 3.13
C PRO A 587 -21.61 -26.14 4.36
N ALA A 588 -22.36 -26.61 5.35
CA ALA A 588 -21.89 -26.68 6.73
C ALA A 588 -20.63 -27.52 6.69
N MET A 589 -19.47 -26.85 6.72
CA MET A 589 -18.23 -27.46 6.24
C MET A 589 -18.05 -28.69 7.09
N GLY A 590 -18.11 -29.86 6.44
CA GLY A 590 -18.23 -31.12 7.15
C GLY A 590 -17.15 -31.18 8.21
N PRO A 591 -17.38 -31.78 9.38
CA PRO A 591 -16.40 -31.79 10.47
C PRO A 591 -14.99 -32.22 10.01
N ASP A 592 -14.92 -33.02 8.95
CA ASP A 592 -13.70 -33.43 8.23
C ASP A 592 -12.86 -32.26 7.66
N ALA A 593 -13.48 -31.18 7.17
CA ALA A 593 -12.77 -29.99 6.67
C ALA A 593 -12.17 -29.15 7.80
N ALA A 594 -12.84 -29.10 8.97
CA ALA A 594 -12.28 -28.49 10.17
C ALA A 594 -11.17 -29.37 10.78
N ALA A 595 -11.30 -30.70 10.70
CA ALA A 595 -10.25 -31.64 11.12
C ALA A 595 -9.00 -31.53 10.22
N ALA A 596 -9.16 -31.42 8.90
CA ALA A 596 -8.05 -31.21 7.97
C ALA A 596 -7.29 -29.90 8.20
N ALA A 597 -7.95 -28.86 8.73
CA ALA A 597 -7.30 -27.61 9.14
C ALA A 597 -6.58 -27.70 10.50
N ALA A 598 -6.99 -28.61 11.39
CA ALA A 598 -6.33 -28.83 12.68
C ALA A 598 -5.12 -29.77 12.57
N ASP A 599 -5.19 -30.78 11.70
CA ASP A 599 -4.13 -31.78 11.50
C ASP A 599 -2.97 -31.27 10.63
N SER A 600 -3.08 -30.07 10.04
CA SER A 600 -1.92 -29.42 9.39
C SER A 600 -0.82 -29.02 10.37
N SER A 601 -1.04 -29.17 11.68
CA SER A 601 -0.03 -29.02 12.73
C SER A 601 0.90 -30.24 12.87
N SER A 602 0.63 -31.35 12.16
CA SER A 602 1.40 -32.59 12.20
C SER A 602 2.14 -32.94 10.89
N VAL A 603 2.55 -31.92 10.11
CA VAL A 603 3.57 -32.14 9.07
C VAL A 603 4.81 -32.73 9.76
N PRO A 604 5.22 -33.98 9.46
CA PRO A 604 6.40 -34.56 10.09
C PRO A 604 7.60 -33.66 9.76
N PRO A 605 8.60 -33.51 10.67
CA PRO A 605 9.77 -32.71 10.37
C PRO A 605 10.38 -33.24 9.06
N SER A 606 10.27 -32.41 8.01
CA SER A 606 10.82 -32.73 6.70
C SER A 606 12.32 -32.89 6.89
N THR A 607 12.75 -34.14 6.97
CA THR A 607 14.16 -34.51 6.96
C THR A 607 14.67 -34.10 5.60
N SER A 608 15.28 -32.90 5.53
CA SER A 608 15.72 -32.29 4.29
C SER A 608 16.54 -33.30 3.48
N PRO A 609 16.01 -33.80 2.35
CA PRO A 609 16.82 -34.60 1.46
C PRO A 609 17.91 -33.67 0.91
N PRO A 610 19.15 -34.15 0.69
CA PRO A 610 20.15 -33.33 0.04
C PRO A 610 19.63 -32.90 -1.33
N MET A 611 19.79 -31.60 -1.66
CA MET A 611 19.60 -31.12 -3.02
C MET A 611 20.47 -31.94 -3.96
N MET A 612 19.86 -32.78 -4.80
CA MET A 612 20.60 -33.62 -5.74
C MET A 612 19.84 -33.86 -7.04
N ALA A 613 20.61 -33.67 -8.11
CA ALA A 613 20.68 -34.48 -9.32
C ALA A 613 19.38 -34.91 -10.03
N SER A 614 19.29 -34.44 -11.28
CA SER A 614 18.58 -35.07 -12.40
C SER A 614 18.59 -36.60 -12.32
N SER A 615 17.40 -37.20 -12.20
CA SER A 615 17.17 -38.61 -12.49
C SER A 615 16.93 -38.79 -14.00
N THR A 616 17.80 -39.56 -14.64
CA THR A 616 17.60 -40.04 -16.01
C THR A 616 17.20 -41.51 -15.99
N SER A 617 16.39 -41.93 -16.96
CA SER A 617 16.06 -43.33 -17.25
C SER A 617 15.67 -43.46 -18.72
N PRO A 618 15.84 -44.65 -19.33
CA PRO A 618 16.58 -44.72 -20.59
C PRO A 618 15.71 -44.68 -21.85
N SER A 619 16.21 -44.03 -22.89
CA SER A 619 15.75 -44.22 -24.27
C SER A 619 16.80 -44.98 -25.09
N THR A 620 16.30 -45.91 -25.90
CA THR A 620 17.07 -46.91 -26.67
C THR A 620 17.94 -46.29 -27.78
N GLU A 621 19.02 -46.98 -28.15
CA GLU A 621 19.90 -46.63 -29.27
C GLU A 621 19.15 -46.64 -30.64
N PRO A 622 19.69 -46.01 -31.70
CA PRO A 622 20.59 -46.80 -32.56
C PRO A 622 21.83 -46.07 -33.16
N SER A 623 22.91 -46.86 -33.27
CA SER A 623 23.95 -46.85 -34.33
C SER A 623 24.58 -45.53 -34.82
N THR A 624 25.81 -45.31 -34.34
CA THR A 624 27.02 -44.92 -35.09
C THR A 624 26.94 -44.66 -36.61
N SER A 625 27.44 -43.50 -37.03
CA SER A 625 28.48 -43.44 -38.08
C SER A 625 29.40 -42.24 -37.87
N SER A 626 30.68 -42.41 -38.20
CA SER A 626 31.76 -41.46 -37.94
C SER A 626 32.05 -40.56 -39.13
N GLN A 627 32.53 -39.33 -38.88
CA GLN A 627 33.67 -38.81 -39.62
C GLN A 627 34.39 -37.65 -38.89
N SER A 628 35.68 -37.53 -39.19
CA SER A 628 36.66 -36.65 -38.55
C SER A 628 37.02 -35.50 -39.49
N ALA A 629 37.14 -34.27 -38.96
CA ALA A 629 38.14 -33.28 -39.39
C ALA A 629 38.17 -32.03 -38.48
N SER A 630 39.32 -31.83 -37.83
CA SER A 630 39.87 -30.51 -37.41
C SER A 630 41.11 -30.24 -38.30
N PRO A 631 41.83 -29.07 -38.28
CA PRO A 631 41.79 -27.99 -37.29
C PRO A 631 42.00 -26.53 -37.81
N SER A 632 42.13 -25.58 -36.86
CA SER A 632 42.80 -24.26 -36.93
C SER A 632 42.11 -23.16 -37.77
N SER A 633 42.08 -21.87 -37.39
CA SER A 633 43.12 -21.06 -36.74
C SER A 633 42.57 -19.78 -36.07
N SER A 634 43.16 -19.35 -34.96
CA SER A 634 43.17 -17.95 -34.47
C SER A 634 44.43 -17.22 -35.01
N PRO A 635 44.73 -15.91 -34.74
CA PRO A 635 43.99 -14.90 -33.96
C PRO A 635 43.96 -13.47 -34.60
N SER A 636 43.43 -12.49 -33.83
CA SER A 636 44.05 -11.16 -33.52
C SER A 636 43.31 -9.85 -33.88
N ASN A 637 43.48 -8.90 -32.95
CA ASN A 637 43.49 -7.42 -33.07
C ASN A 637 42.19 -6.58 -33.09
N SER A 638 41.95 -5.94 -31.94
CA SER A 638 41.26 -4.67 -31.69
C SER A 638 42.03 -3.46 -32.28
N PRO A 639 41.68 -2.18 -31.98
CA PRO A 639 40.37 -1.50 -31.87
C PRO A 639 40.32 -0.18 -32.72
N SER A 640 39.18 0.55 -32.75
CA SER A 640 39.12 2.01 -32.42
C SER A 640 37.80 2.73 -32.82
N ASN A 641 37.48 3.74 -32.00
CA ASN A 641 36.85 5.04 -32.30
C ASN A 641 35.48 5.17 -33.02
N SER A 642 34.48 5.59 -32.22
CA SER A 642 33.38 6.48 -32.61
C SER A 642 33.88 7.92 -32.91
N PRO A 643 33.03 8.93 -33.21
CA PRO A 643 31.59 8.91 -33.53
C PRO A 643 31.22 9.69 -34.82
N ALA A 644 29.99 9.51 -35.33
CA ALA A 644 29.38 10.46 -36.27
C ALA A 644 27.86 10.60 -36.04
N VAL A 645 27.41 11.84 -35.92
CA VAL A 645 26.00 12.23 -35.82
C VAL A 645 25.37 12.25 -37.21
N GLN A 646 24.16 11.71 -37.38
CA GLN A 646 23.31 12.04 -38.53
C GLN A 646 21.90 12.43 -38.10
N THR A 647 21.56 13.67 -38.45
CA THR A 647 20.22 14.26 -38.39
C THR A 647 19.33 13.68 -39.48
N TYR A 648 18.12 13.24 -39.13
CA TYR A 648 17.07 12.95 -40.11
C TYR A 648 16.35 14.25 -40.50
N GLN A 649 16.42 14.62 -41.78
CA GLN A 649 15.54 15.64 -42.37
C GLN A 649 14.38 14.98 -43.08
N SER A 650 13.18 15.52 -42.85
CA SER A 650 11.96 15.23 -43.59
C SER A 650 12.04 15.76 -45.03
N ASN A 651 11.61 14.97 -46.01
CA ASN A 651 11.29 15.49 -47.35
C ASN A 651 9.88 15.07 -47.76
N SER A 652 9.01 16.06 -47.97
CA SER A 652 7.69 15.93 -48.58
C SER A 652 7.75 16.25 -50.08
N GLY A 653 7.00 15.53 -50.90
CA GLY A 653 6.93 15.73 -52.36
C GLY A 653 5.69 15.05 -52.98
N PRO A 654 5.18 15.54 -54.14
CA PRO A 654 3.75 15.91 -54.20
C PRO A 654 2.94 15.40 -55.44
N PHE A 655 1.66 15.79 -55.50
CA PHE A 655 0.63 15.57 -56.56
C PHE A 655 0.10 14.12 -56.69
N GLY A 656 -1.16 13.79 -57.05
CA GLY A 656 -2.41 14.53 -57.36
C GLY A 656 -3.55 13.49 -57.63
N GLY A 657 -4.83 13.82 -57.89
CA GLY A 657 -5.47 15.13 -58.03
C GLY A 657 -6.99 15.14 -58.38
N PHE A 658 -7.71 14.01 -58.41
CA PHE A 658 -9.15 13.89 -58.82
C PHE A 658 -9.90 12.83 -57.97
N GLY A 659 -11.24 12.80 -57.86
CA GLY A 659 -12.28 13.78 -58.25
C GLY A 659 -13.58 13.20 -58.84
N GLY A 660 -14.67 13.08 -58.05
CA GLY A 660 -16.04 12.76 -58.52
C GLY A 660 -16.88 11.79 -57.64
N ASP A 661 -18.03 12.27 -57.14
CA ASP A 661 -19.19 11.52 -56.59
C ASP A 661 -20.29 11.35 -57.70
N PRO A 662 -21.49 10.74 -57.50
CA PRO A 662 -22.05 9.87 -56.42
C PRO A 662 -22.84 8.61 -56.91
N PHE A 663 -23.47 7.89 -55.95
CA PHE A 663 -24.62 6.94 -56.05
C PHE A 663 -24.45 5.52 -56.64
N GLY A 664 -25.02 4.51 -55.94
CA GLY A 664 -25.71 3.37 -56.60
C GLY A 664 -25.54 1.94 -56.04
N GLY A 665 -26.29 1.59 -54.99
CA GLY A 665 -27.02 0.31 -54.80
C GLY A 665 -26.40 -1.09 -55.01
N GLY A 666 -26.67 -2.00 -54.05
CA GLY A 666 -26.90 -3.43 -54.34
C GLY A 666 -25.99 -4.45 -53.64
N PRO A 667 -26.47 -5.66 -53.27
CA PRO A 667 -25.77 -6.51 -52.30
C PRO A 667 -25.10 -7.78 -52.86
N GLY A 668 -24.00 -8.16 -52.23
CA GLY A 668 -23.32 -9.46 -52.29
C GLY A 668 -22.18 -9.45 -51.25
N GLY A 669 -21.85 -10.53 -50.54
CA GLY A 669 -22.11 -11.93 -50.82
C GLY A 669 -20.79 -12.70 -50.91
N GLY A 670 -20.01 -12.74 -49.82
CA GLY A 670 -18.70 -13.40 -49.76
C GLY A 670 -18.13 -13.37 -48.35
N GLY A 671 -17.75 -14.53 -47.81
CA GLY A 671 -17.35 -14.68 -46.41
C GLY A 671 -15.89 -14.29 -46.11
N PRO A 672 -15.55 -13.97 -44.84
CA PRO A 672 -14.19 -13.57 -44.47
C PRO A 672 -13.28 -14.76 -44.17
N GLY A 673 -12.29 -15.00 -45.03
CA GLY A 673 -11.10 -15.77 -44.67
C GLY A 673 -10.17 -14.92 -43.79
N GLY A 674 -10.37 -14.96 -42.47
CA GLY A 674 -9.62 -14.15 -41.51
C GLY A 674 -8.24 -14.72 -41.16
N GLY A 675 -7.19 -14.30 -41.88
CA GLY A 675 -5.80 -14.50 -41.47
C GLY A 675 -5.37 -13.46 -40.42
N GLY A 676 -5.50 -13.79 -39.14
CA GLY A 676 -5.05 -12.92 -38.04
C GLY A 676 -3.56 -13.10 -37.69
N PRO A 677 -2.78 -12.03 -37.48
CA PRO A 677 -1.41 -12.13 -36.96
C PRO A 677 -1.42 -12.54 -35.47
N GLY A 678 -0.49 -13.40 -35.08
CA GLY A 678 -0.49 -14.03 -33.75
C GLY A 678 -0.18 -13.08 -32.60
N GLY A 679 -1.05 -13.08 -31.58
CA GLY A 679 -0.79 -12.42 -30.30
C GLY A 679 0.06 -13.31 -29.39
N GLY A 680 1.32 -12.93 -29.18
CA GLY A 680 2.14 -13.46 -28.08
C GLY A 680 1.79 -12.75 -26.78
N GLY A 681 1.24 -13.49 -25.80
CA GLY A 681 1.01 -12.95 -24.45
C GLY A 681 2.32 -12.68 -23.69
N PRO A 682 2.34 -11.76 -22.71
CA PRO A 682 3.56 -11.36 -22.00
C PRO A 682 4.15 -12.44 -21.09
N PHE A 683 3.41 -13.51 -20.80
CA PHE A 683 3.88 -14.66 -20.04
C PHE A 683 4.24 -15.83 -20.97
N GLY A 684 5.50 -15.85 -21.42
CA GLY A 684 6.05 -17.01 -22.13
C GLY A 684 6.15 -18.23 -21.20
N PRO A 685 5.81 -19.45 -21.66
CA PRO A 685 5.93 -20.65 -20.84
C PRO A 685 7.39 -20.93 -20.48
N PHE A 686 7.65 -21.22 -19.20
CA PHE A 686 8.95 -21.71 -18.73
C PHE A 686 9.36 -22.95 -19.54
N ARG A 687 10.52 -22.89 -20.18
CA ARG A 687 11.15 -24.04 -20.83
C ARG A 687 12.38 -24.48 -20.04
N PRO A 688 12.53 -25.77 -19.70
CA PRO A 688 13.78 -26.28 -19.15
C PRO A 688 14.83 -26.36 -20.26
N PHE A 689 15.97 -25.70 -20.07
CA PHE A 689 17.13 -25.82 -20.96
C PHE A 689 18.20 -26.69 -20.30
N GLY A 690 18.39 -27.89 -20.83
CA GLY A 690 19.59 -28.70 -20.61
C GLY A 690 20.52 -28.58 -21.83
N GLY A 691 21.77 -28.20 -21.60
CA GLY A 691 22.84 -28.16 -22.61
C GLY A 691 24.19 -28.42 -21.93
N PRO A 692 25.11 -29.20 -22.53
CA PRO A 692 26.23 -29.78 -21.80
C PRO A 692 27.46 -28.88 -21.75
N PHE A 693 28.17 -28.92 -20.61
CA PHE A 693 29.58 -28.55 -20.48
C PHE A 693 30.22 -29.39 -19.37
N GLY A 694 31.33 -30.07 -19.68
CA GLY A 694 32.06 -30.95 -18.77
C GLY A 694 32.16 -32.38 -19.29
#